data_AF-A0A841N929-F1
#
_entry.id   AF-A0A841N929-F1
#
_cell.length_a   1.000
_cell.length_b   1.000
_cell.length_c   1.000
_cell.angle_alpha   90.00
_cell.angle_beta   90.00
_cell.angle_gamma   90.00
#
_symmetry.space_group_name_H-M   'P 1'
#
loop_
_entity.id
_entity.type
_entity.pdbx_description
1 polymer ?
#
loop_
_entity_poly.entity_id
_entity_poly.type
_entity_poly.pdbx_seq_one_letter_code
_entity_poly.pdbx_strand_id
1 'polypeptide(L)'
;MKKQLSMIGMLLITGISFAQTDRLWSEGSKKAPSDVFENKTTINNPKIYSLDFNGLKNALAKAPQRLAPGEKSQIIISFPNSEGKMENFKVRENSNFDPQLAAKYPDIKSYVGEGLTDSNSTVYFSISSLGLSSMEIYGDKSAVFIEPYTKDLSSYVVYRKSDKKDDLNKFECTVIDVAQKGVSNNTLAARPNADDAKLRTFRLALSTTGEYTTYFGGTKANALAAINNTMTRVNGVFEKDFAARMVLISNNDAVIYTNASTDPYSAASGMSSWNSQLQSTLTSVIGEANYDIGHLFGASGGGGNAGCIGCVCTNGSKGSGYTSPADAIPSGDNFDIDYVAHEMGHQFGGNHTFSMSNEGTGANMEPGSGSTIMGYAGITSQDIQPHSDAFFHAISIQQITNNIKAKTCPVSTSTGNSIPTANAGLDYTIPKGTPFMLTGTGTDANGDSLTYIWEQMDNASSSQTGASSAASATKTTGPTFRSWTPTTSPTRYFPRMASILTGGTTTAGSEITVEALSNVARSLNFRFTVRDNRAGGSGNNSDDALITVNGTAGPFSVSSQNSATTYSGGSSQTVTWNVAGTTANGVNAANVDILWSTDSGNTWTTLLAGTPNDGTQAVTIPNASTTTGRIMVKGSNHIFFDVNNANITVNAGSGGTDTVAPTAPTLAASGTTATTTNLSWSGATDNVAVTGYDVYMNGSVIGNTASATYTVTSLTPATTYSFTVKAKDAAGNVSPSSNTVSVTTLSGGTVTYCSSSASNTADERIGNVKFGTINNTSTGTAGYENFTSVSTNVTKGTAYTISVTPTWTSTKYSEAYAVYIDYNGDGDFTDNGELAWTKAGSTTTPVTGSITIPATATVGSTRMRVMMKYSSIPTSSCEAFTYGQVEDYTLNIVSSGRGEILDTKDLITDIKLYPNPAKDVLYISNTTSEDYKIFDMGGKLINSGKLERGSVNVSGLIKGAYTIQIGDAAKRFIKN
;
A
#
# COMPACT_ATOMS: atom_id res chain seq x y z
N MET A 1 -45.31 -65.40 9.92
CA MET A 1 -44.38 -66.51 9.59
C MET A 1 -43.44 -66.03 8.49
N LYS A 2 -42.11 -66.09 8.75
CA LYS A 2 -40.95 -66.21 7.81
C LYS A 2 -40.95 -65.32 6.54
N LYS A 3 -40.20 -64.20 6.53
CA LYS A 3 -38.76 -63.99 6.20
C LYS A 3 -38.47 -63.80 4.69
N GLN A 4 -37.68 -62.74 4.40
CA GLN A 4 -36.84 -62.44 3.22
C GLN A 4 -37.55 -61.78 2.01
N LEU A 5 -37.03 -60.77 1.28
CA LEU A 5 -35.66 -60.26 1.09
C LEU A 5 -35.65 -58.81 0.48
N SER A 6 -34.63 -58.03 0.86
CA SER A 6 -33.92 -56.86 0.27
C SER A 6 -34.51 -55.92 -0.81
N MET A 7 -34.45 -54.61 -0.52
CA MET A 7 -33.91 -53.55 -1.41
C MET A 7 -33.72 -52.24 -0.60
N ILE A 8 -32.47 -51.83 -0.31
CA ILE A 8 -32.15 -50.45 0.11
C ILE A 8 -30.83 -50.02 -0.53
N GLY A 9 -30.93 -49.00 -1.38
CA GLY A 9 -30.17 -47.75 -1.28
C GLY A 9 -28.67 -47.81 -1.50
N MET A 10 -28.27 -47.70 -2.77
CA MET A 10 -26.93 -47.30 -3.20
C MET A 10 -26.70 -45.83 -2.83
N LEU A 11 -25.86 -45.56 -1.84
CA LEU A 11 -25.31 -44.22 -1.57
C LEU A 11 -23.85 -44.22 -2.01
N LEU A 12 -23.57 -43.57 -3.15
CA LEU A 12 -22.25 -43.20 -3.60
C LEU A 12 -21.67 -42.14 -2.66
N ILE A 13 -20.89 -42.57 -1.67
CA ILE A 13 -19.94 -41.70 -0.97
C ILE A 13 -18.63 -41.81 -1.75
N THR A 14 -18.39 -40.86 -2.65
CA THR A 14 -17.06 -40.60 -3.20
C THR A 14 -16.20 -40.02 -2.07
N GLY A 15 -15.55 -40.90 -1.32
CA GLY A 15 -14.49 -40.51 -0.40
C GLY A 15 -13.28 -40.03 -1.19
N ILE A 16 -13.09 -38.71 -1.27
CA ILE A 16 -11.83 -38.10 -1.68
C ILE A 16 -10.86 -38.33 -0.51
N SER A 17 -10.08 -39.41 -0.57
CA SER A 17 -9.01 -39.67 0.39
C SER A 17 -7.89 -38.65 0.19
N PHE A 18 -7.82 -37.64 1.05
CA PHE A 18 -6.62 -36.82 1.21
C PHE A 18 -5.54 -37.70 1.87
N ALA A 19 -4.49 -38.05 1.13
CA ALA A 19 -3.29 -38.61 1.74
C ALA A 19 -2.52 -37.47 2.40
N GLN A 20 -2.79 -37.19 3.68
CA GLN A 20 -1.90 -36.38 4.51
C GLN A 20 -0.59 -37.17 4.72
N THR A 21 0.53 -36.61 4.27
CA THR A 21 1.89 -37.07 4.59
C THR A 21 2.26 -36.68 6.03
N ASP A 22 1.44 -37.13 6.98
CA ASP A 22 1.54 -36.72 8.38
C ASP A 22 2.83 -37.27 9.01
N ARG A 23 3.82 -36.38 9.09
CA ARG A 23 5.08 -36.43 9.87
C ARG A 23 6.28 -37.14 9.22
N LEU A 24 6.79 -36.56 8.14
CA LEU A 24 8.16 -36.82 7.64
C LEU A 24 9.26 -36.34 8.60
N TRP A 25 8.94 -35.33 9.43
CA TRP A 25 9.88 -34.69 10.34
C TRP A 25 9.51 -35.00 11.80
N SER A 26 10.52 -35.30 12.61
CA SER A 26 10.40 -35.38 14.07
C SER A 26 11.47 -34.52 14.74
N GLU A 27 11.04 -33.62 15.63
CA GLU A 27 11.96 -32.86 16.48
C GLU A 27 12.69 -33.84 17.42
N GLY A 28 14.02 -33.77 17.46
CA GLY A 28 14.83 -34.73 18.19
C GLY A 28 16.00 -34.08 18.90
N SER A 29 16.28 -34.53 20.13
CA SER A 29 17.58 -34.34 20.78
C SER A 29 18.61 -35.26 20.13
N LYS A 30 19.86 -34.78 19.97
CA LYS A 30 21.03 -35.56 19.49
C LYS A 30 20.92 -37.05 19.86
N LYS A 31 20.75 -37.94 18.87
CA LYS A 31 21.18 -39.34 19.05
C LYS A 31 22.72 -39.36 19.17
N ALA A 32 23.25 -40.43 19.76
CA ALA A 32 24.66 -40.67 20.11
C ALA A 32 25.69 -40.30 19.00
N PRO A 33 27.00 -40.17 19.30
CA PRO A 33 27.89 -39.25 18.60
C PRO A 33 28.13 -39.66 17.14
N SER A 34 27.44 -38.99 16.22
CA SER A 34 27.85 -38.93 14.82
C SER A 34 28.63 -37.65 14.60
N ASP A 35 29.64 -37.72 13.74
CA ASP A 35 30.41 -36.56 13.30
C ASP A 35 29.49 -35.54 12.63
N VAL A 36 29.66 -34.28 13.00
CA VAL A 36 28.94 -33.13 12.43
C VAL A 36 29.71 -32.64 11.21
N PHE A 37 29.00 -32.21 10.17
CA PHE A 37 29.64 -31.55 9.02
C PHE A 37 30.37 -30.28 9.47
N GLU A 38 31.56 -30.06 8.91
CA GLU A 38 32.48 -28.99 9.30
C GLU A 38 31.78 -27.61 9.26
N ASN A 39 31.06 -27.32 8.17
CA ASN A 39 30.29 -26.08 7.97
C ASN A 39 29.02 -25.95 8.83
N LYS A 40 28.68 -26.92 9.68
CA LYS A 40 27.53 -26.88 10.60
C LYS A 40 27.94 -26.65 12.05
N THR A 41 29.23 -26.75 12.36
CA THR A 41 29.76 -26.49 13.71
C THR A 41 29.68 -25.01 14.11
N THR A 42 29.57 -24.12 13.12
CA THR A 42 29.51 -22.67 13.29
C THR A 42 28.10 -22.12 13.49
N ILE A 43 27.05 -22.94 13.39
CA ILE A 43 25.66 -22.49 13.59
C ILE A 43 25.39 -22.27 15.08
N ASN A 44 24.94 -21.07 15.44
CA ASN A 44 24.52 -20.75 16.80
C ASN A 44 23.14 -21.36 17.08
N ASN A 45 23.00 -22.09 18.18
CA ASN A 45 21.74 -22.69 18.65
C ASN A 45 21.00 -23.49 17.54
N PRO A 46 21.63 -24.52 16.94
CA PRO A 46 21.07 -25.22 15.79
C PRO A 46 19.75 -25.92 16.16
N LYS A 47 18.70 -25.67 15.39
CA LYS A 47 17.44 -26.42 15.48
C LYS A 47 17.56 -27.72 14.69
N ILE A 48 17.51 -28.85 15.39
CA ILE A 48 17.82 -30.17 14.82
C ILE A 48 16.55 -31.02 14.69
N TYR A 49 16.40 -31.65 13.52
CA TYR A 49 15.29 -32.53 13.19
C TYR A 49 15.80 -33.87 12.64
N SER A 50 15.02 -34.93 12.80
CA SER A 50 15.21 -36.17 12.04
C SER A 50 14.18 -36.24 10.91
N LEU A 51 14.60 -36.80 9.78
CA LEU A 51 13.81 -36.92 8.54
C LEU A 51 13.61 -38.38 8.17
N ASP A 52 12.37 -38.80 7.95
CA ASP A 52 12.07 -40.05 7.25
C ASP A 52 12.37 -39.88 5.75
N PHE A 53 13.63 -40.05 5.39
CA PHE A 53 14.12 -39.83 4.04
C PHE A 53 13.52 -40.81 3.01
N ASN A 54 13.23 -42.05 3.42
CA ASN A 54 12.58 -43.03 2.55
C ASN A 54 11.11 -42.69 2.35
N GLY A 55 10.40 -42.26 3.40
CA GLY A 55 9.06 -41.71 3.30
C GLY A 55 8.99 -40.52 2.34
N LEU A 56 9.96 -39.59 2.44
CA LEU A 56 10.07 -38.45 1.54
C LEU A 56 10.27 -38.89 0.07
N LYS A 57 11.22 -39.79 -0.20
CA LYS A 57 11.46 -40.33 -1.55
C LYS A 57 10.20 -40.95 -2.15
N ASN A 58 9.47 -41.75 -1.37
CA ASN A 58 8.24 -42.40 -1.81
C ASN A 58 7.11 -41.41 -2.11
N ALA A 59 7.01 -40.32 -1.34
CA ALA A 59 6.05 -39.25 -1.60
C ALA A 59 6.39 -38.49 -2.90
N LEU A 60 7.67 -38.18 -3.10
CA LEU A 60 8.15 -37.42 -4.26
C LEU A 60 8.17 -38.20 -5.57
N ALA A 61 8.25 -39.53 -5.53
CA ALA A 61 8.15 -40.37 -6.73
C ALA A 61 6.82 -40.19 -7.50
N LYS A 62 5.81 -39.62 -6.84
CA LYS A 62 4.50 -39.30 -7.42
C LYS A 62 4.37 -37.83 -7.84
N ALA A 63 5.40 -37.00 -7.59
CA ALA A 63 5.40 -35.62 -7.99
C ALA A 63 5.41 -35.55 -9.52
N PRO A 64 4.54 -34.72 -10.12
CA PRO A 64 4.57 -34.56 -11.56
C PRO A 64 5.88 -33.89 -11.99
N GLN A 65 6.32 -34.23 -13.20
CA GLN A 65 7.39 -33.50 -13.88
C GLN A 65 6.97 -32.05 -14.11
N ARG A 66 7.96 -31.17 -14.35
CA ARG A 66 7.76 -29.73 -14.59
C ARG A 66 6.53 -29.52 -15.48
N LEU A 67 5.46 -29.06 -14.83
CA LEU A 67 4.10 -29.08 -15.36
C LEU A 67 4.01 -28.24 -16.63
N ALA A 68 3.28 -28.72 -17.63
CA ALA A 68 2.86 -27.87 -18.74
C ALA A 68 1.94 -26.75 -18.22
N PRO A 69 1.85 -25.58 -18.90
CA PRO A 69 0.95 -24.51 -18.48
C PRO A 69 -0.48 -25.04 -18.23
N GLY A 70 -0.95 -24.95 -16.99
CA GLY A 70 -2.31 -25.36 -16.57
C GLY A 70 -2.42 -26.68 -15.78
N GLU A 71 -1.36 -27.51 -15.73
CA GLU A 71 -1.40 -28.70 -14.87
C GLU A 71 -1.11 -28.33 -13.40
N LYS A 72 -1.66 -29.10 -12.45
CA LYS A 72 -1.61 -28.81 -11.01
C LYS A 72 -1.06 -30.02 -10.25
N SER A 73 0.06 -29.85 -9.53
CA SER A 73 0.53 -30.89 -8.60
C SER A 73 -0.48 -31.11 -7.45
N GLN A 74 -0.64 -32.37 -7.05
CA GLN A 74 -1.43 -32.76 -5.88
C GLN A 74 -0.53 -33.24 -4.71
N ILE A 75 0.80 -33.19 -4.89
CA ILE A 75 1.76 -33.63 -3.88
C ILE A 75 2.08 -32.46 -2.95
N ILE A 76 1.79 -32.65 -1.67
CA ILE A 76 2.09 -31.68 -0.61
C ILE A 76 3.18 -32.27 0.27
N ILE A 77 4.25 -31.50 0.51
CA ILE A 77 5.35 -31.85 1.41
C ILE A 77 5.49 -30.74 2.45
N SER A 78 5.68 -31.12 3.71
CA SER A 78 5.86 -30.16 4.80
C SER A 78 7.34 -30.01 5.16
N PHE A 79 7.79 -28.77 5.40
CA PHE A 79 9.14 -28.46 5.89
C PHE A 79 9.08 -27.61 7.17
N PRO A 80 9.99 -27.80 8.14
CA PRO A 80 10.11 -26.92 9.29
C PRO A 80 10.78 -25.59 8.91
N ASN A 81 10.19 -24.47 9.32
CA ASN A 81 10.75 -23.13 9.13
C ASN A 81 11.69 -22.72 10.27
N SER A 82 12.29 -21.53 10.19
CA SER A 82 13.22 -21.02 11.21
C SER A 82 12.61 -20.84 12.60
N GLU A 83 11.28 -20.77 12.72
CA GLU A 83 10.57 -20.73 14.01
C GLU A 83 10.30 -22.13 14.57
N GLY A 84 10.46 -23.19 13.76
CA GLY A 84 10.14 -24.58 14.09
C GLY A 84 8.69 -24.95 13.79
N LYS A 85 7.97 -24.09 13.06
CA LYS A 85 6.61 -24.39 12.56
C LYS A 85 6.70 -25.11 11.22
N MET A 86 5.74 -26.00 10.95
CA MET A 86 5.67 -26.73 9.69
C MET A 86 4.94 -25.91 8.62
N GLU A 87 5.58 -25.73 7.47
CA GLU A 87 5.01 -25.08 6.28
C GLU A 87 4.75 -26.11 5.18
N ASN A 88 3.60 -26.00 4.52
CA ASN A 88 3.16 -26.95 3.51
C ASN A 88 3.43 -26.41 2.11
N PHE A 89 4.02 -27.23 1.25
CA PHE A 89 4.38 -26.85 -0.11
C PHE A 89 3.77 -27.81 -1.11
N LYS A 90 3.20 -27.25 -2.16
CA LYS A 90 2.79 -28.01 -3.33
C LYS A 90 3.99 -28.20 -4.26
N VAL A 91 4.45 -29.44 -4.38
CA VAL A 91 5.76 -29.77 -4.96
C VAL A 91 5.66 -30.33 -6.37
N ARG A 92 6.60 -29.95 -7.23
CA ARG A 92 6.83 -30.53 -8.57
C ARG A 92 8.32 -30.77 -8.82
N GLU A 93 8.65 -31.73 -9.68
CA GLU A 93 10.04 -31.96 -10.08
C GLU A 93 10.54 -30.76 -10.93
N ASN A 94 11.73 -30.26 -10.60
CA ASN A 94 12.41 -29.16 -11.29
C ASN A 94 13.86 -29.56 -11.56
N SER A 95 14.05 -30.59 -12.40
CA SER A 95 15.35 -31.19 -12.71
C SER A 95 16.36 -30.17 -13.25
N ASN A 96 17.57 -30.13 -12.69
CA ASN A 96 18.69 -29.37 -13.25
C ASN A 96 19.44 -30.16 -14.34
N PHE A 97 19.02 -31.38 -14.67
CA PHE A 97 19.70 -32.27 -15.61
C PHE A 97 18.90 -32.38 -16.91
N ASP A 98 19.61 -32.41 -18.03
CA ASP A 98 19.06 -32.90 -19.29
C ASP A 98 18.45 -34.30 -19.10
N PRO A 99 17.33 -34.65 -19.77
CA PRO A 99 16.66 -35.94 -19.60
C PRO A 99 17.57 -37.16 -19.76
N GLN A 100 18.59 -37.11 -20.62
CA GLN A 100 19.52 -38.22 -20.80
C GLN A 100 20.46 -38.39 -19.60
N LEU A 101 20.96 -37.29 -19.05
CA LEU A 101 21.80 -37.32 -17.84
C LEU A 101 20.98 -37.76 -16.62
N ALA A 102 19.74 -37.26 -16.50
CA ALA A 102 18.81 -37.66 -15.45
C ALA A 102 18.48 -39.16 -15.50
N ALA A 103 18.35 -39.75 -16.68
CA ALA A 103 18.13 -41.19 -16.84
C ALA A 103 19.35 -42.03 -16.41
N LYS A 104 20.57 -41.50 -16.56
CA LYS A 104 21.81 -42.15 -16.12
C LYS A 104 22.01 -42.09 -14.61
N TYR A 105 21.51 -41.04 -13.96
CA TYR A 105 21.61 -40.82 -12.51
C TYR A 105 20.24 -40.57 -11.88
N PRO A 106 19.33 -41.58 -11.88
CA PRO A 106 17.93 -41.40 -11.50
C PRO A 106 17.70 -41.05 -10.03
N ASP A 107 18.68 -41.33 -9.16
CA ASP A 107 18.61 -41.03 -7.73
C ASP A 107 18.88 -39.55 -7.39
N ILE A 108 19.34 -38.75 -8.36
CA ILE A 108 19.62 -37.32 -8.18
C ILE A 108 18.43 -36.52 -8.70
N LYS A 109 17.73 -35.84 -7.79
CA LYS A 109 16.50 -35.11 -8.13
C LYS A 109 16.49 -33.73 -7.49
N SER A 110 15.84 -32.78 -8.17
CA SER A 110 15.59 -31.43 -7.68
C SER A 110 14.12 -31.07 -7.89
N TYR A 111 13.59 -30.25 -7.01
CA TYR A 111 12.17 -29.93 -6.89
C TYR A 111 11.99 -28.45 -6.55
N VAL A 112 10.82 -27.95 -6.89
CA VAL A 112 10.32 -26.64 -6.43
C VAL A 112 8.96 -26.83 -5.78
N GLY A 113 8.72 -26.15 -4.66
CA GLY A 113 7.46 -26.17 -3.94
C GLY A 113 6.90 -24.76 -3.74
N GLU A 114 5.62 -24.59 -4.04
CA GLU A 114 4.86 -23.36 -3.80
C GLU A 114 4.17 -23.43 -2.44
N GLY A 115 4.36 -22.42 -1.59
CA GLY A 115 3.81 -22.38 -0.24
C GLY A 115 2.28 -22.31 -0.24
N LEU A 116 1.66 -23.17 0.58
CA LEU A 116 0.22 -23.19 0.83
C LEU A 116 -0.14 -22.46 2.13
N THR A 117 0.77 -22.45 3.09
CA THR A 117 0.61 -21.73 4.37
C THR A 117 0.98 -20.25 4.21
N ASP A 118 2.08 -19.98 3.49
CA ASP A 118 2.50 -18.65 3.07
C ASP A 118 2.62 -18.65 1.54
N SER A 119 1.72 -17.94 0.85
CA SER A 119 1.74 -17.86 -0.61
C SER A 119 3.00 -17.16 -1.17
N ASN A 120 3.76 -16.46 -0.32
CA ASN A 120 5.02 -15.83 -0.69
C ASN A 120 6.24 -16.74 -0.53
N SER A 121 6.09 -17.94 0.05
CA SER A 121 7.21 -18.85 0.24
C SER A 121 7.35 -19.81 -0.94
N THR A 122 8.58 -19.97 -1.42
CA THR A 122 8.96 -20.96 -2.43
C THR A 122 10.15 -21.75 -1.91
N VAL A 123 10.01 -23.08 -1.85
CA VAL A 123 11.10 -23.97 -1.45
C VAL A 123 11.76 -24.59 -2.69
N TYR A 124 13.07 -24.43 -2.80
CA TYR A 124 13.91 -25.14 -3.76
C TYR A 124 14.66 -26.22 -3.00
N PHE A 125 14.52 -27.48 -3.40
CA PHE A 125 15.20 -28.55 -2.69
C PHE A 125 15.61 -29.70 -3.60
N SER A 126 16.58 -30.46 -3.14
CA SER A 126 17.16 -31.59 -3.85
C SER A 126 17.29 -32.79 -2.94
N ILE A 127 17.23 -33.99 -3.53
CA ILE A 127 17.46 -35.25 -2.83
C ILE A 127 18.46 -36.09 -3.64
N SER A 128 19.34 -36.78 -2.94
CA SER A 128 20.32 -37.70 -3.56
C SER A 128 20.86 -38.70 -2.53
N SER A 129 21.97 -39.38 -2.86
CA SER A 129 22.78 -40.13 -1.89
C SER A 129 23.37 -39.24 -0.78
N LEU A 130 23.47 -37.92 -0.99
CA LEU A 130 23.96 -36.95 -0.02
C LEU A 130 22.86 -36.42 0.93
N GLY A 131 21.64 -36.96 0.87
CA GLY A 131 20.51 -36.54 1.70
C GLY A 131 19.65 -35.46 1.04
N LEU A 132 18.89 -34.72 1.86
CA LEU A 132 18.09 -33.56 1.45
C LEU A 132 18.86 -32.25 1.66
N SER A 133 18.91 -31.38 0.64
CA SER A 133 19.34 -29.98 0.78
C SER A 133 18.26 -29.05 0.25
N SER A 134 17.87 -28.04 1.02
CA SER A 134 16.86 -27.05 0.63
C SER A 134 17.31 -25.60 0.84
N MET A 135 16.62 -24.71 0.13
CA MET A 135 16.59 -23.27 0.33
C MET A 135 15.16 -22.80 0.13
N GLU A 136 14.57 -22.29 1.20
CA GLU A 136 13.28 -21.65 1.19
C GLU A 136 13.46 -20.14 1.05
N ILE A 137 12.92 -19.59 -0.02
CA ILE A 137 12.91 -18.16 -0.28
C ILE A 137 11.53 -17.64 0.11
N TYR A 138 11.51 -16.65 0.99
CA TYR A 138 10.32 -15.88 1.29
C TYR A 138 10.26 -14.65 0.40
N GLY A 139 9.05 -14.11 0.27
CA GLY A 139 8.86 -12.81 -0.33
C GLY A 139 9.40 -11.66 0.54
N ASP A 140 9.33 -11.80 1.87
CA ASP A 140 9.53 -10.71 2.82
C ASP A 140 10.50 -11.00 3.98
N LYS A 141 11.20 -12.14 3.94
CA LYS A 141 12.12 -12.59 4.98
C LYS A 141 13.39 -13.17 4.37
N SER A 142 14.45 -13.25 5.19
CA SER A 142 15.68 -13.95 4.83
C SER A 142 15.40 -15.41 4.48
N ALA A 143 16.17 -15.94 3.52
CA ALA A 143 16.07 -17.35 3.14
C ALA A 143 16.39 -18.28 4.32
N VAL A 144 15.70 -19.43 4.35
CA VAL A 144 15.89 -20.49 5.35
C VAL A 144 16.44 -21.74 4.66
N PHE A 145 17.39 -22.40 5.30
CA PHE A 145 18.09 -23.55 4.77
C PHE A 145 17.82 -24.78 5.63
N ILE A 146 17.64 -25.92 4.97
CA ILE A 146 17.60 -27.23 5.63
C ILE A 146 18.65 -28.12 4.98
N GLU A 147 19.58 -28.61 5.79
CA GLU A 147 20.70 -29.43 5.32
C GLU A 147 21.05 -30.54 6.32
N PRO A 148 21.75 -31.59 5.88
CA PRO A 148 22.26 -32.62 6.78
C PRO A 148 23.19 -31.98 7.82
N TYR A 149 22.96 -32.29 9.08
CA TYR A 149 23.76 -31.84 10.21
C TYR A 149 24.88 -32.86 10.52
N THR A 150 24.54 -34.15 10.50
CA THR A 150 25.48 -35.26 10.77
C THR A 150 25.89 -35.96 9.48
N LYS A 151 27.14 -36.44 9.42
CA LYS A 151 27.71 -37.13 8.24
C LYS A 151 27.01 -38.44 7.89
N ASP A 152 26.33 -39.05 8.86
CA ASP A 152 25.47 -40.24 8.65
C ASP A 152 24.08 -39.93 8.09
N LEU A 153 23.77 -38.65 7.84
CA LEU A 153 22.50 -38.13 7.32
C LEU A 153 21.28 -38.40 8.23
N SER A 154 21.49 -38.76 9.50
CA SER A 154 20.41 -39.08 10.44
C SER A 154 19.71 -37.83 11.00
N SER A 155 20.40 -36.69 10.99
CA SER A 155 19.95 -35.43 11.56
C SER A 155 20.12 -34.28 10.57
N TYR A 156 19.19 -33.34 10.58
CA TYR A 156 19.14 -32.16 9.73
C TYR A 156 19.04 -30.90 10.59
N VAL A 157 19.60 -29.80 10.10
CA VAL A 157 19.55 -28.49 10.76
C VAL A 157 18.74 -27.50 9.94
N VAL A 158 17.91 -26.72 10.61
CA VAL A 158 17.20 -25.56 10.04
C VAL A 158 17.88 -24.30 10.52
N TYR A 159 18.29 -23.43 9.59
CA TYR A 159 19.00 -22.20 9.94
C TYR A 159 18.79 -21.10 8.89
N ARG A 160 18.94 -19.84 9.32
CA ARG A 160 19.14 -18.68 8.44
C ARG A 160 20.62 -18.37 8.36
N LYS A 161 21.02 -17.66 7.32
CA LYS A 161 22.42 -17.24 7.16
C LYS A 161 22.96 -16.46 8.36
N SER A 162 22.12 -15.58 8.94
CA SER A 162 22.42 -14.81 10.15
C SER A 162 22.63 -15.65 11.43
N ASP A 163 22.25 -16.93 11.41
CA ASP A 163 22.38 -17.80 12.59
C ASP A 163 23.79 -18.43 12.69
N LYS A 164 24.64 -18.30 11.66
CA LYS A 164 26.05 -18.72 11.70
C LYS A 164 26.92 -17.73 12.46
N LYS A 165 27.97 -18.24 13.10
CA LYS A 165 29.09 -17.42 13.60
C LYS A 165 29.82 -16.79 12.42
N ASP A 166 30.29 -15.57 12.63
CA ASP A 166 31.17 -14.89 11.69
C ASP A 166 32.40 -15.77 11.44
N ASP A 167 32.47 -16.37 10.26
CA ASP A 167 33.63 -17.10 9.77
C ASP A 167 34.15 -16.33 8.56
N LEU A 168 34.97 -15.31 8.85
CA LEU A 168 35.53 -14.40 7.85
C LEU A 168 36.63 -15.09 7.05
N ASN A 169 36.27 -16.08 6.23
CA ASN A 169 37.17 -16.64 5.23
C ASN A 169 37.09 -15.80 3.96
N LYS A 170 38.24 -15.22 3.60
CA LYS A 170 38.36 -14.25 2.50
C LYS A 170 38.18 -14.97 1.16
N PHE A 171 37.04 -14.76 0.53
CA PHE A 171 36.90 -14.95 -0.91
C PHE A 171 37.61 -13.80 -1.62
N GLU A 172 38.36 -14.11 -2.67
CA GLU A 172 38.93 -13.11 -3.56
C GLU A 172 38.45 -13.39 -4.99
N CYS A 173 37.57 -12.51 -5.49
CA CYS A 173 37.17 -12.52 -6.90
C CYS A 173 38.19 -11.71 -7.71
N THR A 174 38.81 -12.36 -8.70
CA THR A 174 39.96 -11.83 -9.46
C THR A 174 39.58 -11.38 -10.88
N VAL A 175 38.29 -11.21 -11.17
CA VAL A 175 37.75 -10.84 -12.50
C VAL A 175 38.30 -9.48 -13.00
N ILE A 176 38.77 -8.63 -12.10
CA ILE A 176 39.18 -7.24 -12.35
C ILE A 176 40.32 -7.13 -13.38
N ASP A 177 41.16 -8.16 -13.58
CA ASP A 177 42.31 -8.08 -14.49
C ASP A 177 42.02 -8.38 -15.97
N VAL A 178 40.82 -8.87 -16.35
CA VAL A 178 40.61 -9.44 -17.71
C VAL A 178 39.40 -8.89 -18.49
N ALA A 179 38.38 -8.29 -17.86
CA ALA A 179 37.08 -8.09 -18.52
C ALA A 179 36.48 -6.66 -18.46
N GLN A 180 37.20 -5.63 -18.89
CA GLN A 180 36.60 -4.30 -19.17
C GLN A 180 35.92 -4.18 -20.56
N LYS A 181 35.81 -5.26 -21.34
CA LYS A 181 35.21 -5.23 -22.69
C LYS A 181 33.95 -6.09 -22.75
N GLY A 182 32.80 -5.55 -22.39
CA GLY A 182 31.54 -6.31 -22.49
C GLY A 182 30.26 -5.52 -22.68
N VAL A 183 30.09 -4.36 -22.04
CA VAL A 183 28.80 -3.66 -22.07
C VAL A 183 29.00 -2.20 -22.45
N SER A 184 28.53 -1.81 -23.64
CA SER A 184 28.50 -0.41 -24.06
C SER A 184 27.39 0.32 -23.29
N ASN A 185 27.75 1.32 -22.49
CA ASN A 185 26.84 2.19 -21.72
C ASN A 185 25.84 3.03 -22.55
N ASN A 186 25.77 2.84 -23.87
CA ASN A 186 25.14 3.80 -24.78
C ASN A 186 23.61 3.68 -24.94
N THR A 187 22.94 2.81 -24.19
CA THR A 187 21.46 2.75 -24.18
C THR A 187 20.88 2.38 -22.80
N LEU A 188 21.27 3.11 -21.74
CA LEU A 188 20.59 3.05 -20.43
C LEU A 188 19.14 3.61 -20.45
N ALA A 189 18.61 3.97 -21.62
CA ALA A 189 17.23 4.47 -21.78
C ALA A 189 16.18 3.35 -21.72
N ALA A 190 16.55 2.10 -22.02
CA ALA A 190 15.71 0.95 -21.72
C ALA A 190 15.95 0.57 -20.25
N ARG A 191 14.87 0.31 -19.50
CA ARG A 191 14.88 -0.30 -18.16
C ARG A 191 14.44 -1.76 -18.33
N PRO A 192 15.27 -2.66 -18.88
CA PRO A 192 14.85 -4.03 -19.07
C PRO A 192 14.83 -4.71 -17.72
N ASN A 193 13.69 -5.30 -17.42
CA ASN A 193 13.50 -6.17 -16.29
C ASN A 193 13.26 -7.60 -16.81
N ALA A 194 12.93 -8.57 -15.96
CA ALA A 194 12.39 -9.85 -16.43
C ALA A 194 10.90 -9.66 -16.86
N ASP A 195 10.67 -8.83 -17.87
CA ASP A 195 9.38 -8.24 -18.23
C ASP A 195 8.78 -8.77 -19.55
N ASP A 196 9.26 -9.91 -20.05
CA ASP A 196 8.84 -10.46 -21.34
C ASP A 196 8.14 -11.82 -21.25
N ALA A 197 7.82 -12.27 -20.04
CA ALA A 197 7.13 -13.52 -19.73
C ALA A 197 7.78 -14.75 -20.38
N LYS A 198 9.12 -14.73 -20.50
CA LYS A 198 9.92 -15.81 -21.08
C LYS A 198 10.93 -16.33 -20.09
N LEU A 199 10.88 -17.63 -19.85
CA LEU A 199 11.95 -18.36 -19.18
C LEU A 199 13.01 -18.75 -20.21
N ARG A 200 14.25 -18.33 -19.97
CA ARG A 200 15.43 -18.67 -20.78
C ARG A 200 16.19 -19.83 -20.15
N THR A 201 16.25 -20.95 -20.85
CA THR A 201 17.00 -22.14 -20.41
C THR A 201 18.33 -22.24 -21.14
N PHE A 202 19.42 -22.15 -20.38
CA PHE A 202 20.80 -22.25 -20.84
C PHE A 202 21.36 -23.66 -20.57
N ARG A 203 22.08 -24.21 -21.53
CA ARG A 203 22.81 -25.47 -21.38
C ARG A 203 24.12 -25.22 -20.64
N LEU A 204 24.30 -25.87 -19.49
CA LEU A 204 25.47 -25.74 -18.62
C LEU A 204 26.40 -26.95 -18.78
N ALA A 205 27.66 -26.68 -19.10
CA ALA A 205 28.76 -27.64 -18.98
C ALA A 205 29.56 -27.35 -17.69
N LEU A 206 29.34 -28.13 -16.65
CA LEU A 206 29.95 -27.92 -15.35
C LEU A 206 30.99 -29.02 -15.06
N SER A 207 32.25 -28.60 -14.99
CA SER A 207 33.38 -29.47 -14.68
C SER A 207 33.73 -29.41 -13.20
N THR A 208 34.47 -30.41 -12.72
CA THR A 208 34.99 -30.46 -11.34
C THR A 208 36.45 -30.89 -11.33
N THR A 209 37.25 -30.35 -10.42
CA THR A 209 38.57 -30.95 -10.16
C THR A 209 38.42 -32.32 -9.49
N GLY A 210 39.47 -33.15 -9.57
CA GLY A 210 39.53 -34.45 -8.92
C GLY A 210 39.40 -34.35 -7.40
N GLU A 211 39.91 -33.29 -6.81
CA GLU A 211 39.79 -32.99 -5.38
C GLU A 211 38.34 -32.69 -4.99
N TYR A 212 37.59 -31.93 -5.81
CA TYR A 212 36.17 -31.67 -5.55
C TYR A 212 35.38 -32.98 -5.53
N THR A 213 35.60 -33.83 -6.53
CA THR A 213 34.94 -35.13 -6.57
C THR A 213 35.35 -36.00 -5.38
N THR A 214 36.62 -35.97 -4.96
CA THR A 214 37.12 -36.69 -3.79
C THR A 214 36.43 -36.23 -2.51
N TYR A 215 36.23 -34.92 -2.34
CA TYR A 215 35.53 -34.35 -1.17
C TYR A 215 34.13 -34.96 -0.98
N PHE A 216 33.39 -35.17 -2.06
CA PHE A 216 32.06 -35.81 -2.03
C PHE A 216 32.09 -37.34 -2.12
N GLY A 217 33.22 -37.99 -1.84
CA GLY A 217 33.33 -39.45 -1.80
C GLY A 217 33.83 -40.11 -3.09
N GLY A 218 34.44 -39.34 -3.99
CA GLY A 218 35.29 -39.85 -5.08
C GLY A 218 34.56 -40.43 -6.30
N THR A 219 33.23 -40.34 -6.35
CA THR A 219 32.45 -40.87 -7.49
C THR A 219 31.81 -39.75 -8.30
N LYS A 220 31.65 -39.99 -9.61
CA LYS A 220 30.92 -39.05 -10.49
C LYS A 220 29.49 -38.79 -10.02
N ALA A 221 28.82 -39.82 -9.51
CA ALA A 221 27.44 -39.71 -9.01
C ALA A 221 27.35 -38.75 -7.83
N ASN A 222 28.26 -38.82 -6.85
CA ASN A 222 28.24 -37.91 -5.71
C ASN A 222 28.67 -36.49 -6.09
N ALA A 223 29.64 -36.33 -7.00
CA ALA A 223 29.99 -35.01 -7.53
C ALA A 223 28.80 -34.35 -8.24
N LEU A 224 28.08 -35.10 -9.09
CA LEU A 224 26.85 -34.64 -9.73
C LEU A 224 25.72 -34.34 -8.73
N ALA A 225 25.64 -35.09 -7.63
CA ALA A 225 24.69 -34.82 -6.56
C ALA A 225 25.00 -33.49 -5.85
N ALA A 226 26.26 -33.23 -5.54
CA ALA A 226 26.71 -31.97 -4.94
C ALA A 226 26.47 -30.78 -5.88
N ILE A 227 26.83 -30.92 -7.16
CA ILE A 227 26.49 -29.96 -8.22
C ILE A 227 24.99 -29.66 -8.24
N ASN A 228 24.15 -30.71 -8.17
CA ASN A 228 22.71 -30.54 -8.23
C ASN A 228 22.17 -29.76 -7.02
N ASN A 229 22.75 -29.95 -5.83
CA ASN A 229 22.39 -29.17 -4.64
C ASN A 229 22.67 -27.68 -4.86
N THR A 230 23.90 -27.35 -5.30
CA THR A 230 24.30 -25.97 -5.60
C THR A 230 23.42 -25.35 -6.68
N MET A 231 23.25 -26.02 -7.82
CA MET A 231 22.47 -25.49 -8.93
C MET A 231 20.98 -25.39 -8.64
N THR A 232 20.45 -26.18 -7.71
CA THR A 232 19.05 -26.01 -7.24
C THR A 232 18.85 -24.65 -6.59
N ARG A 233 19.85 -24.15 -5.84
CA ARG A 233 19.79 -22.84 -5.20
C ARG A 233 20.07 -21.71 -6.17
N VAL A 234 21.14 -21.84 -6.96
CA VAL A 234 21.53 -20.84 -7.96
C VAL A 234 20.39 -20.62 -8.95
N ASN A 235 19.79 -21.68 -9.49
CA ASN A 235 18.62 -21.54 -10.36
C ASN A 235 17.42 -20.92 -9.64
N GLY A 236 17.24 -21.15 -8.34
CA GLY A 236 16.15 -20.53 -7.57
C GLY A 236 16.24 -19.01 -7.55
N VAL A 237 17.45 -18.44 -7.42
CA VAL A 237 17.65 -16.98 -7.46
C VAL A 237 17.63 -16.45 -8.90
N PHE A 238 18.27 -17.14 -9.85
CA PHE A 238 18.30 -16.71 -11.26
C PHE A 238 16.92 -16.75 -11.93
N GLU A 239 16.08 -17.72 -11.59
CA GLU A 239 14.70 -17.78 -12.09
C GLU A 239 13.86 -16.64 -11.50
N LYS A 240 14.10 -16.26 -10.24
CA LYS A 240 13.38 -15.18 -9.54
C LYS A 240 13.71 -13.80 -10.09
N ASP A 241 14.99 -13.49 -10.29
CA ASP A 241 15.42 -12.14 -10.69
C ASP A 241 15.57 -11.95 -12.21
N PHE A 242 15.80 -13.02 -12.98
CA PHE A 242 16.09 -12.91 -14.42
C PHE A 242 15.20 -13.75 -15.34
N ALA A 243 14.31 -14.58 -14.79
CA ALA A 243 13.64 -15.65 -15.53
C ALA A 243 14.65 -16.50 -16.35
N ALA A 244 15.80 -16.80 -15.75
CA ALA A 244 16.86 -17.58 -16.37
C ALA A 244 17.12 -18.87 -15.58
N ARG A 245 17.39 -19.96 -16.30
CA ARG A 245 17.68 -21.28 -15.73
C ARG A 245 18.86 -21.91 -16.45
N MET A 246 19.67 -22.64 -15.70
CA MET A 246 20.77 -23.46 -16.22
C MET A 246 20.47 -24.95 -16.04
N VAL A 247 20.66 -25.74 -17.10
CA VAL A 247 20.44 -27.19 -17.12
C VAL A 247 21.71 -27.88 -17.59
N LEU A 248 22.21 -28.83 -16.80
CA LEU A 248 23.38 -29.64 -17.15
C LEU A 248 23.13 -30.44 -18.42
N ILE A 249 24.10 -30.41 -19.32
CA ILE A 249 24.07 -31.12 -20.60
C ILE A 249 24.05 -32.65 -20.45
N SER A 250 23.55 -33.35 -21.46
CA SER A 250 23.36 -34.82 -21.46
C SER A 250 24.63 -35.61 -21.14
N ASN A 251 25.80 -35.14 -21.58
CA ASN A 251 27.10 -35.77 -21.38
C ASN A 251 27.99 -35.06 -20.34
N ASN A 252 27.40 -34.31 -19.39
CA ASN A 252 28.18 -33.55 -18.40
C ASN A 252 29.12 -34.43 -17.56
N ASP A 253 28.78 -35.70 -17.35
CA ASP A 253 29.63 -36.63 -16.61
C ASP A 253 30.99 -36.92 -17.29
N ALA A 254 31.17 -36.54 -18.56
CA ALA A 254 32.44 -36.62 -19.28
C ALA A 254 33.50 -35.64 -18.73
N VAL A 255 33.07 -34.53 -18.10
CA VAL A 255 33.94 -33.51 -17.50
C VAL A 255 33.94 -33.56 -15.97
N ILE A 256 33.49 -34.67 -15.38
CA ILE A 256 33.61 -34.92 -13.95
C ILE A 256 34.82 -35.84 -13.73
N TYR A 257 35.87 -35.29 -13.13
CA TYR A 257 37.13 -35.99 -12.90
C TYR A 257 37.19 -36.55 -11.48
N THR A 258 37.63 -37.81 -11.33
CA THR A 258 37.67 -38.51 -10.02
C THR A 258 39.08 -38.63 -9.44
N ASN A 259 40.11 -38.16 -10.15
CA ASN A 259 41.50 -38.29 -9.75
C ASN A 259 42.27 -37.02 -10.11
N ALA A 260 42.75 -36.33 -9.08
CA ALA A 260 43.52 -35.08 -9.17
C ALA A 260 44.79 -35.18 -10.02
N SER A 261 45.42 -36.35 -10.08
CA SER A 261 46.65 -36.55 -10.86
C SER A 261 46.41 -36.67 -12.37
N THR A 262 45.15 -36.86 -12.78
CA THR A 262 44.78 -37.11 -14.19
C THR A 262 43.73 -36.15 -14.72
N ASP A 263 43.25 -35.23 -13.89
CA ASP A 263 42.37 -34.18 -14.36
C ASP A 263 43.17 -33.14 -15.16
N PRO A 264 42.51 -32.30 -15.98
CA PRO A 264 43.19 -31.33 -16.84
C PRO A 264 43.55 -30.03 -16.11
N TYR A 265 43.39 -29.97 -14.78
CA TYR A 265 43.53 -28.76 -13.99
C TYR A 265 44.84 -28.75 -13.22
N SER A 266 45.44 -27.57 -13.08
CA SER A 266 46.53 -27.40 -12.13
C SER A 266 46.02 -27.59 -10.70
N ALA A 267 46.91 -27.98 -9.78
CA ALA A 267 46.60 -27.93 -8.35
C ALA A 267 46.12 -26.54 -7.94
N ALA A 268 45.36 -26.44 -6.84
CA ALA A 268 44.77 -25.18 -6.36
C ALA A 268 45.78 -24.02 -6.21
N SER A 269 47.05 -24.30 -5.90
CA SER A 269 48.12 -23.29 -5.85
C SER A 269 48.45 -22.64 -7.20
N GLY A 270 48.04 -23.27 -8.31
CA GLY A 270 48.17 -22.79 -9.68
C GLY A 270 46.82 -22.46 -10.33
N MET A 271 45.80 -22.11 -9.54
CA MET A 271 44.44 -21.86 -10.05
C MET A 271 44.31 -20.70 -11.05
N SER A 272 45.30 -19.81 -11.14
CA SER A 272 45.35 -18.74 -12.16
C SER A 272 45.31 -19.25 -13.61
N SER A 273 45.61 -20.53 -13.84
CA SER A 273 45.52 -21.17 -15.17
C SER A 273 44.14 -21.78 -15.45
N TRP A 274 43.27 -21.91 -14.45
CA TRP A 274 42.01 -22.67 -14.54
C TRP A 274 41.05 -22.12 -15.58
N ASN A 275 40.96 -20.80 -15.76
CA ASN A 275 40.09 -20.21 -16.80
C ASN A 275 40.43 -20.78 -18.20
N SER A 276 41.71 -20.80 -18.54
CA SER A 276 42.20 -21.30 -19.84
C SER A 276 42.10 -22.83 -19.95
N GLN A 277 42.40 -23.56 -18.88
CA GLN A 277 42.33 -25.01 -18.82
C GLN A 277 40.89 -25.50 -18.95
N LEU A 278 39.94 -24.85 -18.27
CA LEU A 278 38.52 -25.17 -18.40
C LEU A 278 38.04 -24.92 -19.82
N GLN A 279 38.33 -23.74 -20.38
CA GLN A 279 37.89 -23.40 -21.74
C GLN A 279 38.41 -24.42 -22.77
N SER A 280 39.69 -24.81 -22.68
CA SER A 280 40.28 -25.85 -23.52
C SER A 280 39.63 -27.23 -23.30
N THR A 281 39.37 -27.58 -22.05
CA THR A 281 38.74 -28.85 -21.67
C THR A 281 37.33 -28.95 -22.21
N LEU A 282 36.48 -27.95 -22.01
CA LEU A 282 35.11 -27.95 -22.49
C LEU A 282 35.05 -27.92 -24.03
N THR A 283 35.95 -27.16 -24.68
CA THR A 283 36.05 -27.13 -26.15
C THR A 283 36.39 -28.50 -26.72
N SER A 284 37.33 -29.22 -26.10
CA SER A 284 37.83 -30.50 -26.62
C SER A 284 36.93 -31.69 -26.26
N VAL A 285 36.39 -31.73 -25.05
CA VAL A 285 35.60 -32.87 -24.53
C VAL A 285 34.12 -32.75 -24.89
N ILE A 286 33.55 -31.55 -24.74
CA ILE A 286 32.12 -31.31 -24.93
C ILE A 286 31.84 -30.74 -26.33
N GLY A 287 32.68 -29.80 -26.78
CA GLY A 287 32.48 -29.06 -28.02
C GLY A 287 31.59 -27.83 -27.83
N GLU A 288 32.05 -26.69 -28.35
CA GLU A 288 31.44 -25.36 -28.14
C GLU A 288 29.96 -25.28 -28.54
N ALA A 289 29.51 -26.04 -29.54
CA ALA A 289 28.10 -26.01 -29.96
C ALA A 289 27.13 -26.62 -28.93
N ASN A 290 27.65 -27.42 -27.98
CA ASN A 290 26.84 -28.28 -27.12
C ASN A 290 26.49 -27.65 -25.76
N TYR A 291 27.02 -26.46 -25.45
CA TYR A 291 26.73 -25.73 -24.22
C TYR A 291 26.66 -24.22 -24.46
N ASP A 292 26.03 -23.52 -23.52
CA ASP A 292 25.77 -22.07 -23.58
C ASP A 292 26.57 -21.32 -22.51
N ILE A 293 26.87 -21.99 -21.40
CA ILE A 293 27.74 -21.56 -20.31
C ILE A 293 28.54 -22.76 -19.83
N GLY A 294 29.80 -22.52 -19.49
CA GLY A 294 30.68 -23.50 -18.86
C GLY A 294 31.33 -22.95 -17.61
N HIS A 295 31.49 -23.81 -16.60
CA HIS A 295 32.00 -23.42 -15.30
C HIS A 295 32.77 -24.59 -14.64
N LEU A 296 33.66 -24.29 -13.68
CA LEU A 296 34.45 -25.28 -12.92
C LEU A 296 34.22 -25.11 -11.42
N PHE A 297 34.00 -26.22 -10.71
CA PHE A 297 34.06 -26.25 -9.25
C PHE A 297 35.36 -26.90 -8.74
N GLY A 298 36.07 -26.18 -7.88
CA GLY A 298 37.24 -26.66 -7.14
C GLY A 298 36.91 -26.95 -5.68
N ALA A 299 37.74 -27.79 -5.03
CA ALA A 299 37.59 -28.10 -3.60
C ALA A 299 38.20 -27.07 -2.66
N SER A 300 39.26 -26.37 -3.10
CA SER A 300 40.08 -25.49 -2.27
C SER A 300 40.88 -24.50 -3.12
N GLY A 301 41.58 -23.56 -2.47
CA GLY A 301 42.43 -22.56 -3.11
C GLY A 301 41.97 -21.12 -2.81
N GLY A 302 40.67 -20.91 -2.63
CA GLY A 302 40.10 -19.63 -2.23
C GLY A 302 40.07 -18.58 -3.32
N GLY A 303 39.09 -18.67 -4.23
CA GLY A 303 38.83 -17.63 -5.19
C GLY A 303 37.73 -17.96 -6.20
N GLY A 304 37.35 -16.94 -6.96
CA GLY A 304 36.41 -17.03 -8.06
C GLY A 304 36.90 -16.21 -9.24
N ASN A 305 36.61 -16.69 -10.44
CA ASN A 305 36.82 -15.90 -11.64
C ASN A 305 35.86 -16.35 -12.74
N ALA A 306 34.94 -15.49 -13.12
CA ALA A 306 33.99 -15.70 -14.21
C ALA A 306 34.64 -15.91 -15.59
N GLY A 307 35.92 -15.58 -15.75
CA GLY A 307 36.70 -15.63 -16.98
C GLY A 307 36.34 -14.53 -17.98
N CYS A 308 35.09 -14.05 -17.94
CA CYS A 308 34.59 -12.91 -18.68
C CYS A 308 33.22 -12.45 -18.13
N ILE A 309 32.89 -11.18 -18.38
CA ILE A 309 31.58 -10.61 -18.02
C ILE A 309 30.64 -10.67 -19.23
N GLY A 310 29.43 -11.22 -19.05
CA GLY A 310 28.37 -11.25 -20.06
C GLY A 310 28.63 -12.20 -21.25
N CYS A 311 29.59 -13.11 -21.12
CA CYS A 311 30.09 -13.94 -22.21
C CYS A 311 29.35 -15.27 -22.42
N VAL A 312 28.22 -15.50 -21.75
CA VAL A 312 27.31 -16.58 -22.14
C VAL A 312 27.03 -16.55 -23.65
N CYS A 313 26.91 -17.74 -24.24
CA CYS A 313 26.78 -17.98 -25.68
C CYS A 313 28.00 -17.61 -26.55
N THR A 314 29.11 -17.10 -26.01
CA THR A 314 30.27 -16.70 -26.81
C THR A 314 31.34 -17.79 -26.85
N ASN A 315 31.52 -18.45 -28.01
CA ASN A 315 32.56 -19.47 -28.19
C ASN A 315 33.96 -18.91 -27.91
N GLY A 316 34.84 -19.75 -27.34
CA GLY A 316 36.19 -19.37 -26.95
C GLY A 316 36.29 -18.64 -25.60
N SER A 317 35.15 -18.24 -25.01
CA SER A 317 35.13 -17.57 -23.70
C SER A 317 34.03 -18.07 -22.76
N LYS A 318 32.91 -18.61 -23.25
CA LYS A 318 31.75 -18.98 -22.42
C LYS A 318 32.00 -20.13 -21.45
N GLY A 319 33.13 -20.83 -21.56
CA GLY A 319 33.52 -21.97 -20.73
C GLY A 319 34.78 -21.71 -19.91
N SER A 320 35.02 -20.49 -19.46
CA SER A 320 36.23 -20.12 -18.72
C SER A 320 36.00 -19.76 -17.26
N GLY A 321 34.77 -19.83 -16.74
CA GLY A 321 34.47 -19.45 -15.35
C GLY A 321 34.81 -20.54 -14.31
N TYR A 322 35.23 -20.17 -13.11
CA TYR A 322 35.39 -21.13 -12.01
C TYR A 322 35.02 -20.54 -10.64
N THR A 323 34.68 -21.43 -9.71
CA THR A 323 34.46 -21.13 -8.30
C THR A 323 35.17 -22.16 -7.43
N SER A 324 35.91 -21.71 -6.42
CA SER A 324 36.57 -22.59 -5.45
C SER A 324 36.68 -21.95 -4.08
N PRO A 325 36.31 -22.65 -2.99
CA PRO A 325 36.20 -22.03 -1.69
C PRO A 325 37.56 -21.86 -0.98
N ALA A 326 37.67 -20.83 -0.14
CA ALA A 326 38.89 -20.55 0.64
C ALA A 326 39.00 -21.43 1.89
N ASP A 327 37.86 -21.80 2.46
CA ASP A 327 37.74 -22.66 3.65
C ASP A 327 37.84 -24.16 3.33
N ALA A 328 38.06 -24.50 2.06
CA ALA A 328 38.04 -25.87 1.54
C ALA A 328 36.72 -26.62 1.76
N ILE A 329 35.60 -25.89 1.86
CA ILE A 329 34.25 -26.46 2.00
C ILE A 329 33.40 -26.06 0.78
N PRO A 330 33.39 -26.88 -0.29
CA PRO A 330 32.71 -26.53 -1.55
C PRO A 330 31.21 -26.87 -1.50
N SER A 331 30.53 -26.50 -0.42
CA SER A 331 29.11 -26.78 -0.20
C SER A 331 28.44 -25.83 0.79
N GLY A 332 27.11 -25.73 0.69
CA GLY A 332 26.29 -24.90 1.58
C GLY A 332 26.07 -23.51 1.03
N ASP A 333 25.22 -22.74 1.70
CA ASP A 333 24.76 -21.42 1.28
C ASP A 333 25.88 -20.41 1.01
N ASN A 334 27.00 -20.47 1.74
CA ASN A 334 28.15 -19.60 1.49
C ASN A 334 28.74 -19.89 0.10
N PHE A 335 29.05 -21.16 -0.19
CA PHE A 335 29.56 -21.56 -1.49
C PHE A 335 28.54 -21.28 -2.61
N ASP A 336 27.28 -21.65 -2.40
CA ASP A 336 26.25 -21.60 -3.43
C ASP A 336 25.81 -20.18 -3.79
N ILE A 337 25.64 -19.29 -2.79
CA ILE A 337 25.12 -17.93 -2.97
C ILE A 337 26.24 -16.90 -3.05
N ASP A 338 27.21 -16.92 -2.12
CA ASP A 338 28.23 -15.87 -2.11
C ASP A 338 29.23 -16.04 -3.24
N TYR A 339 29.54 -17.29 -3.64
CA TYR A 339 30.57 -17.53 -4.64
C TYR A 339 29.97 -17.95 -5.98
N VAL A 340 29.23 -19.07 -6.04
CA VAL A 340 28.77 -19.60 -7.33
C VAL A 340 27.77 -18.67 -8.02
N ALA A 341 26.76 -18.17 -7.29
CA ALA A 341 25.78 -17.24 -7.88
C ALA A 341 26.43 -15.91 -8.29
N HIS A 342 27.47 -15.47 -7.57
CA HIS A 342 28.25 -14.26 -7.89
C HIS A 342 29.04 -14.43 -9.19
N GLU A 343 29.85 -15.49 -9.31
CA GLU A 343 30.67 -15.74 -10.50
C GLU A 343 29.82 -16.03 -11.74
N MET A 344 28.73 -16.80 -11.57
CA MET A 344 27.77 -16.99 -12.66
C MET A 344 27.04 -15.68 -12.98
N GLY A 345 26.79 -14.81 -12.00
CA GLY A 345 26.23 -13.46 -12.20
C GLY A 345 27.09 -12.62 -13.14
N HIS A 346 28.42 -12.66 -12.98
CA HIS A 346 29.36 -12.07 -13.93
C HIS A 346 29.28 -12.69 -15.32
N GLN A 347 29.31 -14.03 -15.44
CA GLN A 347 29.20 -14.69 -16.76
C GLN A 347 27.91 -14.27 -17.49
N PHE A 348 26.85 -14.00 -16.75
CA PHE A 348 25.57 -13.50 -17.24
C PHE A 348 25.52 -11.99 -17.48
N GLY A 349 26.47 -11.20 -16.98
CA GLY A 349 26.66 -9.78 -17.32
C GLY A 349 26.61 -8.79 -16.16
N GLY A 350 26.48 -9.26 -14.92
CA GLY A 350 26.50 -8.39 -13.74
C GLY A 350 27.89 -7.84 -13.47
N ASN A 351 27.98 -6.56 -13.09
CA ASN A 351 29.18 -5.97 -12.50
C ASN A 351 29.01 -5.82 -10.99
N HIS A 352 30.10 -5.54 -10.27
CA HIS A 352 30.03 -5.39 -8.83
C HIS A 352 29.23 -4.16 -8.40
N THR A 353 28.51 -4.32 -7.30
CA THR A 353 27.62 -3.29 -6.75
C THR A 353 28.22 -2.50 -5.59
N PHE A 354 29.29 -3.00 -4.97
CA PHE A 354 29.96 -2.35 -3.84
C PHE A 354 30.52 -0.96 -4.21
N SER A 355 30.86 -0.15 -3.21
CA SER A 355 31.57 1.11 -3.40
C SER A 355 32.88 1.20 -2.62
N MET A 356 33.29 0.17 -1.88
CA MET A 356 34.59 0.12 -1.21
C MET A 356 35.77 0.22 -2.20
N SER A 357 35.57 -0.15 -3.46
CA SER A 357 36.44 0.17 -4.60
C SER A 357 35.57 0.61 -5.80
N ASN A 358 36.21 1.03 -6.90
CA ASN A 358 35.52 1.50 -8.09
C ASN A 358 36.14 0.87 -9.33
N GLU A 359 35.29 0.26 -10.15
CA GLU A 359 35.69 -0.48 -11.35
C GLU A 359 35.42 0.30 -12.65
N GLY A 360 34.82 1.48 -12.55
CA GLY A 360 34.47 2.33 -13.70
C GLY A 360 33.30 1.80 -14.53
N THR A 361 32.55 0.83 -14.01
CA THR A 361 31.45 0.14 -14.72
C THR A 361 30.13 0.91 -14.64
N GLY A 362 30.01 1.85 -13.71
CA GLY A 362 28.77 2.57 -13.45
C GLY A 362 27.74 1.76 -12.64
N ALA A 363 28.17 0.67 -11.96
CA ALA A 363 27.32 -0.22 -11.18
C ALA A 363 27.54 -0.16 -9.66
N ASN A 364 28.45 0.68 -9.17
CA ASN A 364 28.84 0.79 -7.76
C ASN A 364 27.76 1.54 -6.93
N MET A 365 26.61 0.89 -6.72
CA MET A 365 25.37 1.44 -6.16
C MET A 365 25.16 1.18 -4.66
N GLU A 366 26.03 0.41 -4.00
CA GLU A 366 25.88 0.03 -2.59
C GLU A 366 27.04 0.57 -1.72
N PRO A 367 26.78 1.03 -0.49
CA PRO A 367 27.82 1.49 0.42
C PRO A 367 28.75 0.34 0.87
N GLY A 368 30.03 0.64 1.08
CA GLY A 368 31.00 -0.34 1.58
C GLY A 368 31.14 -1.55 0.67
N SER A 369 31.14 -2.75 1.29
CA SER A 369 31.16 -4.04 0.62
C SER A 369 29.91 -4.39 -0.19
N GLY A 370 28.78 -3.70 0.00
CA GLY A 370 27.50 -4.11 -0.59
C GLY A 370 26.89 -5.33 0.10
N SER A 371 25.57 -5.47 -0.06
CA SER A 371 24.72 -6.46 0.61
C SER A 371 24.19 -7.54 -0.33
N THR A 372 24.12 -7.26 -1.62
CA THR A 372 23.53 -8.16 -2.62
C THR A 372 24.56 -9.15 -3.17
N ILE A 373 24.11 -10.11 -3.99
CA ILE A 373 24.97 -11.17 -4.55
C ILE A 373 26.18 -10.62 -5.30
N MET A 374 26.04 -9.50 -6.03
CA MET A 374 27.17 -8.86 -6.74
C MET A 374 27.98 -7.89 -5.86
N GLY A 375 27.73 -7.86 -4.55
CA GLY A 375 28.59 -7.24 -3.54
C GLY A 375 29.68 -8.21 -3.06
N TYR A 376 30.48 -7.72 -2.11
CA TYR A 376 31.61 -8.38 -1.46
C TYR A 376 31.37 -8.49 0.07
N ALA A 377 30.13 -8.76 0.48
CA ALA A 377 29.78 -8.95 1.88
C ALA A 377 30.70 -9.97 2.56
N GLY A 378 31.26 -9.61 3.72
CA GLY A 378 32.11 -10.45 4.55
C GLY A 378 33.59 -10.53 4.19
N ILE A 379 34.03 -9.92 3.09
CA ILE A 379 35.38 -10.17 2.54
C ILE A 379 36.24 -8.90 2.36
N THR A 380 35.76 -7.75 2.82
CA THR A 380 36.47 -6.47 2.73
C THR A 380 36.68 -5.84 4.11
N SER A 381 37.47 -4.76 4.19
CA SER A 381 37.68 -3.98 5.43
C SER A 381 36.69 -2.81 5.60
N GLN A 382 35.70 -2.70 4.71
CA GLN A 382 34.58 -1.76 4.81
C GLN A 382 33.28 -2.56 4.77
N ASP A 383 33.22 -3.59 5.61
CA ASP A 383 32.16 -4.57 5.54
C ASP A 383 30.86 -4.10 6.18
N ILE A 384 29.75 -4.34 5.47
CA ILE A 384 28.42 -3.93 5.93
C ILE A 384 27.63 -5.09 6.55
N GLN A 385 28.00 -6.33 6.20
CA GLN A 385 27.42 -7.57 6.72
C GLN A 385 28.33 -8.77 6.38
N PRO A 386 28.35 -9.84 7.19
CA PRO A 386 29.25 -10.98 6.98
C PRO A 386 29.03 -11.79 5.69
N HIS A 387 27.86 -11.65 5.04
CA HIS A 387 27.41 -12.56 3.99
C HIS A 387 26.35 -11.92 3.10
N SER A 388 26.35 -12.19 1.79
CA SER A 388 25.36 -11.60 0.87
C SER A 388 23.95 -12.11 1.14
N ASP A 389 22.98 -11.22 0.97
CA ASP A 389 21.56 -11.56 0.91
C ASP A 389 21.25 -12.20 -0.47
N ALA A 390 20.39 -13.23 -0.50
CA ALA A 390 20.15 -14.07 -1.68
C ALA A 390 19.24 -13.40 -2.74
N PHE A 391 19.61 -12.21 -3.20
CA PHE A 391 18.97 -11.48 -4.31
C PHE A 391 19.98 -10.58 -5.03
N PHE A 392 19.62 -10.17 -6.24
CA PHE A 392 20.41 -9.24 -7.04
C PHE A 392 19.89 -7.80 -6.92
N HIS A 393 20.82 -6.84 -6.80
CA HIS A 393 20.51 -5.41 -6.87
C HIS A 393 19.83 -5.07 -8.20
N ALA A 394 18.95 -4.06 -8.22
CA ALA A 394 18.25 -3.66 -9.44
C ALA A 394 19.18 -3.28 -10.61
N ILE A 395 20.40 -2.83 -10.35
CA ILE A 395 21.42 -2.59 -11.41
C ILE A 395 21.91 -3.90 -12.03
N SER A 396 22.10 -4.95 -11.24
CA SER A 396 22.49 -6.27 -11.71
C SER A 396 21.37 -6.91 -12.52
N ILE A 397 20.10 -6.74 -12.09
CA ILE A 397 18.91 -7.12 -12.88
C ILE A 397 18.92 -6.44 -14.23
N GLN A 398 19.10 -5.12 -14.26
CA GLN A 398 19.17 -4.36 -15.50
C GLN A 398 20.31 -4.85 -16.42
N GLN A 399 21.52 -5.06 -15.90
CA GLN A 399 22.67 -5.47 -16.71
C GLN A 399 22.54 -6.90 -17.25
N ILE A 400 22.14 -7.85 -16.41
CA ILE A 400 22.02 -9.26 -16.77
C ILE A 400 20.86 -9.45 -17.75
N THR A 401 19.69 -8.88 -17.48
CA THR A 401 18.53 -9.00 -18.38
C THR A 401 18.81 -8.37 -19.75
N ASN A 402 19.47 -7.21 -19.80
CA ASN A 402 19.98 -6.61 -21.04
C ASN A 402 20.81 -7.61 -21.85
N ASN A 403 21.79 -8.23 -21.20
CA ASN A 403 22.68 -9.16 -21.87
C ASN A 403 21.93 -10.40 -22.39
N ILE A 404 21.20 -11.10 -21.53
CA ILE A 404 20.56 -12.38 -21.90
C ILE A 404 19.39 -12.21 -22.88
N LYS A 405 18.70 -11.07 -22.89
CA LYS A 405 17.66 -10.76 -23.87
C LYS A 405 18.22 -10.60 -25.28
N ALA A 406 19.47 -10.17 -25.40
CA ALA A 406 20.15 -10.05 -26.69
C ALA A 406 20.73 -11.38 -27.21
N LYS A 407 20.75 -12.44 -26.40
CA LYS A 407 21.30 -13.75 -26.78
C LYS A 407 20.26 -14.63 -27.48
N THR A 408 20.74 -15.46 -28.41
CA THR A 408 19.91 -16.41 -29.17
C THR A 408 20.17 -17.88 -28.82
N CYS A 409 21.24 -18.18 -28.06
CA CYS A 409 21.55 -19.56 -27.69
C CYS A 409 20.59 -20.23 -26.70
N PRO A 410 19.96 -19.53 -25.72
CA PRO A 410 19.08 -20.21 -24.78
C PRO A 410 17.75 -20.60 -25.43
N VAL A 411 17.18 -21.71 -24.97
CA VAL A 411 15.79 -22.06 -25.32
C VAL A 411 14.86 -21.16 -24.52
N SER A 412 14.10 -20.33 -25.22
CA SER A 412 13.11 -19.43 -24.62
C SER A 412 11.72 -20.06 -24.65
N THR A 413 11.10 -20.18 -23.47
CA THR A 413 9.75 -20.73 -23.31
C THR A 413 8.83 -19.70 -22.69
N SER A 414 7.60 -19.58 -23.19
CA SER A 414 6.62 -18.69 -22.56
C SER A 414 6.19 -19.28 -21.22
N THR A 415 6.17 -18.45 -20.19
CA THR A 415 5.77 -18.85 -18.83
C THR A 415 4.26 -18.77 -18.63
N GLY A 416 3.54 -18.10 -19.55
CA GLY A 416 2.13 -17.74 -19.36
C GLY A 416 1.91 -16.75 -18.21
N ASN A 417 2.99 -16.13 -17.71
CA ASN A 417 2.95 -15.17 -16.63
C ASN A 417 2.58 -13.77 -17.13
N SER A 418 1.81 -13.05 -16.32
CA SER A 418 1.59 -11.61 -16.48
C SER A 418 2.70 -10.90 -15.71
N ILE A 419 3.28 -9.87 -16.31
CA ILE A 419 4.37 -9.15 -15.67
C ILE A 419 3.78 -8.12 -14.70
N PRO A 420 4.31 -8.02 -13.48
CA PRO A 420 3.81 -7.04 -12.52
C PRO A 420 4.05 -5.61 -13.02
N THR A 421 3.16 -4.69 -12.65
CA THR A 421 3.39 -3.26 -12.83
C THR A 421 4.22 -2.71 -11.69
N ALA A 422 5.04 -1.70 -11.98
CA ALA A 422 5.77 -0.93 -10.98
C ALA A 422 5.49 0.55 -11.21
N ASN A 423 5.18 1.29 -10.15
CA ASN A 423 5.02 2.74 -10.17
C ASN A 423 5.66 3.31 -8.90
N ALA A 424 6.73 4.08 -9.06
CA ALA A 424 7.51 4.66 -7.98
C ALA A 424 6.85 5.91 -7.36
N GLY A 425 5.79 6.43 -7.99
CA GLY A 425 5.11 7.64 -7.56
C GLY A 425 5.77 8.90 -8.12
N LEU A 426 5.64 10.01 -7.38
CA LEU A 426 6.17 11.31 -7.79
C LEU A 426 7.61 11.52 -7.34
N ASP A 427 8.31 12.42 -8.03
CA ASP A 427 9.55 13.01 -7.54
C ASP A 427 9.28 14.01 -6.41
N TYR A 428 10.19 14.12 -5.45
CA TYR A 428 10.02 14.98 -4.28
C TYR A 428 11.26 15.83 -3.97
N THR A 429 11.04 17.03 -3.44
CA THR A 429 12.09 17.84 -2.82
C THR A 429 11.95 17.80 -1.30
N ILE A 430 12.90 17.20 -0.59
CA ILE A 430 12.84 17.01 0.87
C ILE A 430 13.79 17.97 1.62
N PRO A 431 13.48 18.34 2.87
CA PRO A 431 14.42 19.05 3.74
C PRO A 431 15.65 18.18 4.07
N LYS A 432 16.81 18.81 4.22
CA LYS A 432 18.05 18.11 4.63
C LYS A 432 17.98 17.64 6.08
N GLY A 433 18.64 16.53 6.38
CA GLY A 433 18.73 15.99 7.74
C GLY A 433 17.40 15.50 8.30
N THR A 434 16.43 15.21 7.44
CA THR A 434 15.08 14.78 7.84
C THR A 434 14.77 13.38 7.31
N PRO A 435 14.20 12.49 8.14
CA PRO A 435 13.71 11.19 7.68
C PRO A 435 12.68 11.30 6.55
N PHE A 436 12.68 10.31 5.67
CA PHE A 436 11.69 10.23 4.59
C PHE A 436 11.30 8.80 4.28
N MET A 437 10.16 8.63 3.63
CA MET A 437 9.64 7.32 3.22
C MET A 437 9.29 7.32 1.74
N LEU A 438 9.64 6.26 1.03
CA LEU A 438 9.22 6.06 -0.35
C LEU A 438 8.14 4.99 -0.38
N THR A 439 7.06 5.24 -1.11
CA THR A 439 5.93 4.31 -1.26
C THR A 439 5.60 4.18 -2.73
N GLY A 440 5.77 2.98 -3.27
CA GLY A 440 5.39 2.68 -4.65
C GLY A 440 4.04 1.96 -4.70
N THR A 441 3.61 1.61 -5.91
CA THR A 441 2.47 0.74 -6.14
C THR A 441 2.79 -0.29 -7.21
N GLY A 442 2.28 -1.50 -7.03
CA GLY A 442 2.39 -2.57 -8.01
C GLY A 442 1.11 -3.39 -8.07
N THR A 443 0.83 -3.95 -9.25
CA THR A 443 -0.30 -4.83 -9.49
C THR A 443 0.16 -5.99 -10.35
N ASP A 444 -0.43 -7.15 -10.17
CA ASP A 444 -0.22 -8.30 -11.04
C ASP A 444 -1.58 -8.85 -11.50
N ALA A 445 -1.68 -9.15 -12.80
CA ALA A 445 -2.93 -9.58 -13.41
C ALA A 445 -3.25 -11.06 -13.12
N ASN A 446 -2.29 -11.84 -12.65
CA ASN A 446 -2.51 -13.21 -12.19
C ASN A 446 -2.93 -13.28 -10.72
N GLY A 447 -2.82 -12.17 -9.98
CA GLY A 447 -3.08 -12.14 -8.55
C GLY A 447 -1.97 -12.79 -7.74
N ASP A 448 -0.76 -12.86 -8.32
CA ASP A 448 0.42 -13.38 -7.65
C ASP A 448 0.83 -12.44 -6.50
N SER A 449 1.39 -13.02 -5.45
CA SER A 449 1.79 -12.25 -4.26
C SER A 449 3.06 -11.45 -4.54
N LEU A 450 2.94 -10.12 -4.46
CA LEU A 450 3.99 -9.18 -4.83
C LEU A 450 4.94 -8.86 -3.69
N THR A 451 6.21 -8.67 -4.06
CA THR A 451 7.23 -8.13 -3.16
C THR A 451 7.90 -6.91 -3.78
N TYR A 452 8.36 -6.03 -2.91
CA TYR A 452 8.77 -4.68 -3.22
C TYR A 452 10.13 -4.39 -2.60
N ILE A 453 10.96 -3.66 -3.31
CA ILE A 453 12.21 -3.13 -2.78
C ILE A 453 12.45 -1.74 -3.37
N TRP A 454 12.98 -0.85 -2.53
CA TRP A 454 13.49 0.46 -2.92
C TRP A 454 15.01 0.43 -2.80
N GLU A 455 15.74 0.69 -3.87
CA GLU A 455 17.20 0.62 -3.91
C GLU A 455 17.78 1.93 -4.45
N GLN A 456 18.93 2.36 -3.92
CA GLN A 456 19.57 3.58 -4.41
C GLN A 456 20.33 3.28 -5.71
N MET A 457 20.25 4.18 -6.69
CA MET A 457 20.85 4.04 -8.02
C MET A 457 21.91 5.12 -8.28
N ASP A 458 22.54 5.62 -7.21
CA ASP A 458 23.61 6.62 -7.27
C ASP A 458 24.99 5.95 -7.34
N ASN A 459 25.61 5.93 -8.51
CA ASN A 459 26.92 5.30 -8.69
C ASN A 459 28.03 6.05 -7.93
N ALA A 460 28.88 5.31 -7.23
CA ALA A 460 30.05 5.85 -6.55
C ALA A 460 31.12 6.33 -7.55
N SER A 461 31.68 7.52 -7.31
CA SER A 461 32.87 7.98 -8.02
C SER A 461 34.16 7.44 -7.38
N SER A 462 35.31 7.61 -8.03
CA SER A 462 36.60 7.18 -7.49
C SER A 462 37.00 7.89 -6.19
N SER A 463 36.42 9.06 -5.90
CA SER A 463 36.61 9.78 -4.64
C SER A 463 35.75 9.26 -3.49
N GLN A 464 34.97 8.20 -3.71
CA GLN A 464 33.98 7.68 -2.76
C GLN A 464 34.23 6.22 -2.40
N THR A 465 35.48 5.80 -2.50
CA THR A 465 35.94 4.45 -2.20
C THR A 465 36.70 4.40 -0.87
N GLY A 466 37.11 3.20 -0.46
CA GLY A 466 37.74 2.95 0.85
C GLY A 466 36.84 3.42 1.99
N ALA A 467 37.39 4.09 2.99
CA ALA A 467 36.62 4.66 4.09
C ALA A 467 35.53 5.65 3.65
N SER A 468 35.68 6.31 2.49
CA SER A 468 34.69 7.26 1.95
C SER A 468 33.48 6.56 1.31
N SER A 469 33.50 5.23 1.20
CA SER A 469 32.36 4.42 0.77
C SER A 469 31.24 4.39 1.81
N ALA A 470 31.57 4.60 3.08
CA ALA A 470 30.59 4.69 4.17
C ALA A 470 29.53 5.77 3.90
N ALA A 471 28.31 5.51 4.36
CA ALA A 471 27.25 6.50 4.32
C ALA A 471 27.56 7.63 5.30
N SER A 472 27.41 8.89 4.85
CA SER A 472 27.61 10.06 5.71
C SER A 472 26.71 11.21 5.31
N ALA A 473 26.38 12.07 6.27
CA ALA A 473 25.48 13.19 6.04
C ALA A 473 26.06 14.27 5.11
N THR A 474 27.38 14.32 4.95
CA THR A 474 28.07 15.30 4.11
C THR A 474 28.43 14.77 2.73
N LYS A 475 28.12 13.51 2.43
CA LYS A 475 28.41 12.88 1.14
C LYS A 475 27.56 13.54 0.05
N THR A 476 28.19 14.05 -1.01
CA THR A 476 27.51 14.80 -2.08
C THR A 476 27.08 13.95 -3.27
N THR A 477 27.75 12.81 -3.51
CA THR A 477 27.43 11.86 -4.60
C THR A 477 27.40 10.41 -4.08
N GLY A 478 27.17 9.42 -4.94
CA GLY A 478 27.27 7.99 -4.61
C GLY A 478 26.29 7.49 -3.54
N PRO A 479 26.39 6.22 -3.15
CA PRO A 479 25.38 5.61 -2.32
C PRO A 479 25.55 5.99 -0.84
N THR A 480 24.40 6.21 -0.18
CA THR A 480 24.24 6.52 1.25
C THR A 480 23.17 5.67 1.91
N PHE A 481 22.52 4.74 1.18
CA PHE A 481 21.53 3.82 1.70
C PHE A 481 21.78 2.40 1.17
N ARG A 482 21.99 1.46 2.08
CA ARG A 482 22.15 0.03 1.80
C ARG A 482 20.89 -0.59 1.14
N SER A 483 21.04 -1.67 0.38
CA SER A 483 19.91 -2.51 -0.03
C SER A 483 19.49 -3.48 1.08
N TRP A 484 18.19 -3.66 1.23
CA TRP A 484 17.60 -4.60 2.20
C TRP A 484 16.76 -5.63 1.44
N THR A 485 16.56 -6.81 2.02
CA THR A 485 15.71 -7.85 1.43
C THR A 485 14.35 -7.29 1.01
N PRO A 486 13.82 -7.68 -0.17
CA PRO A 486 12.47 -7.32 -0.59
C PRO A 486 11.43 -7.65 0.48
N THR A 487 10.34 -6.88 0.53
CA THR A 487 9.25 -7.04 1.52
C THR A 487 7.88 -7.00 0.86
N THR A 488 6.83 -7.43 1.56
CA THR A 488 5.43 -7.27 1.14
C THR A 488 4.92 -5.84 1.30
N SER A 489 5.65 -4.97 2.01
CA SER A 489 5.33 -3.56 2.13
C SER A 489 5.90 -2.79 0.93
N PRO A 490 5.07 -2.01 0.19
CA PRO A 490 5.56 -1.13 -0.85
C PRO A 490 6.26 0.13 -0.31
N THR A 491 6.25 0.32 1.02
CA THR A 491 6.85 1.46 1.71
C THR A 491 8.19 1.09 2.35
N ARG A 492 9.23 1.89 2.08
CA ARG A 492 10.52 1.85 2.78
C ARG A 492 10.79 3.19 3.49
N TYR A 493 11.31 3.12 4.71
CA TYR A 493 11.74 4.26 5.52
C TYR A 493 13.26 4.47 5.45
N PHE A 494 13.69 5.73 5.46
CA PHE A 494 15.09 6.14 5.34
C PHE A 494 15.47 7.13 6.47
N PRO A 495 16.42 6.78 7.36
CA PRO A 495 17.00 5.44 7.55
C PRO A 495 15.96 4.44 8.05
N ARG A 496 16.32 3.18 8.30
CA ARG A 496 15.38 2.18 8.85
C ARG A 496 14.64 2.72 10.08
N MET A 497 13.36 2.38 10.21
CA MET A 497 12.49 2.86 11.29
C MET A 497 13.10 2.66 12.69
N ALA A 498 13.81 1.54 12.91
CA ALA A 498 14.50 1.29 14.19
C ALA A 498 15.53 2.39 14.56
N SER A 499 16.24 2.96 13.59
CA SER A 499 17.14 4.11 13.81
C SER A 499 16.34 5.38 14.12
N ILE A 500 15.28 5.63 13.34
CA ILE A 500 14.44 6.83 13.48
C ILE A 500 13.81 6.89 14.87
N LEU A 501 13.28 5.77 15.39
CA LEU A 501 12.62 5.70 16.70
C LEU A 501 13.55 6.03 17.88
N THR A 502 14.87 5.99 17.67
CA THR A 502 15.89 6.39 18.65
C THR A 502 16.45 7.80 18.39
N GLY A 503 15.88 8.55 17.46
CA GLY A 503 16.39 9.85 17.00
C GLY A 503 17.66 9.75 16.15
N GLY A 504 17.94 8.57 15.60
CA GLY A 504 19.14 8.30 14.79
C GLY A 504 18.99 8.83 13.36
N THR A 505 20.00 9.55 12.89
CA THR A 505 20.11 10.01 11.50
C THR A 505 20.90 9.04 10.62
N THR A 506 21.38 7.94 11.21
CA THR A 506 22.21 6.93 10.57
C THR A 506 21.82 5.52 10.99
N THR A 507 22.28 4.54 10.22
CA THR A 507 22.21 3.11 10.56
C THR A 507 23.60 2.51 10.48
N ALA A 508 24.00 1.81 11.54
CA ALA A 508 25.25 1.05 11.59
C ALA A 508 25.11 -0.28 10.85
N GLY A 509 26.14 -0.66 10.09
CA GLY A 509 26.40 -2.03 9.64
C GLY A 509 27.41 -2.71 10.56
N SER A 510 28.05 -3.78 10.07
CA SER A 510 29.09 -4.51 10.82
C SER A 510 30.29 -3.63 11.16
N GLU A 511 30.87 -2.93 10.18
CA GLU A 511 32.08 -2.13 10.37
C GLU A 511 31.88 -0.63 10.12
N ILE A 512 30.94 -0.28 9.24
CA ILE A 512 30.73 1.10 8.79
C ILE A 512 29.26 1.54 8.93
N THR A 513 29.02 2.84 8.81
CA THR A 513 27.67 3.38 8.62
C THR A 513 27.14 3.03 7.24
N VAL A 514 25.92 2.45 7.18
CA VAL A 514 25.31 1.90 5.95
C VAL A 514 24.10 2.68 5.45
N GLU A 515 23.49 3.50 6.32
CA GLU A 515 22.47 4.48 5.94
C GLU A 515 22.77 5.82 6.61
N ALA A 516 22.59 6.94 5.89
CA ALA A 516 22.73 8.28 6.47
C ALA A 516 21.83 9.30 5.79
N LEU A 517 21.13 10.11 6.59
CA LEU A 517 20.40 11.27 6.09
C LEU A 517 21.36 12.34 5.57
N SER A 518 21.04 12.92 4.41
CA SER A 518 21.88 13.94 3.78
C SER A 518 21.66 15.31 4.40
N ASN A 519 22.74 15.96 4.85
CA ASN A 519 22.80 17.35 5.33
C ASN A 519 23.34 18.33 4.28
N VAL A 520 23.54 17.86 3.05
CA VAL A 520 24.00 18.65 1.90
C VAL A 520 22.97 18.58 0.78
N ALA A 521 22.90 19.63 -0.03
CA ALA A 521 22.07 19.61 -1.23
C ALA A 521 22.60 18.57 -2.21
N ARG A 522 21.73 17.64 -2.62
CA ARG A 522 22.06 16.60 -3.60
C ARG A 522 20.79 15.95 -4.16
N SER A 523 20.94 15.27 -5.27
CA SER A 523 19.93 14.34 -5.78
C SER A 523 20.22 12.94 -5.26
N LEU A 524 19.16 12.20 -4.97
CA LEU A 524 19.18 10.79 -4.62
C LEU A 524 18.29 10.07 -5.64
N ASN A 525 18.88 9.15 -6.39
CA ASN A 525 18.15 8.36 -7.38
C ASN A 525 17.73 7.05 -6.73
N PHE A 526 16.44 6.72 -6.75
CA PHE A 526 15.94 5.46 -6.22
C PHE A 526 15.20 4.68 -7.29
N ARG A 527 15.30 3.36 -7.24
CA ARG A 527 14.52 2.42 -8.04
C ARG A 527 13.59 1.60 -7.16
N PHE A 528 12.34 1.56 -7.56
CA PHE A 528 11.30 0.69 -7.00
C PHE A 528 11.16 -0.55 -7.89
N THR A 529 11.53 -1.71 -7.37
CA THR A 529 11.42 -2.99 -8.09
C THR A 529 10.31 -3.85 -7.49
N VAL A 530 9.41 -4.32 -8.36
CA VAL A 530 8.28 -5.21 -8.02
C VAL A 530 8.54 -6.60 -8.59
N ARG A 531 8.41 -7.64 -7.77
CA ARG A 531 8.54 -9.05 -8.16
C ARG A 531 7.25 -9.81 -7.87
N ASP A 532 6.82 -10.66 -8.79
CA ASP A 532 5.65 -11.53 -8.59
C ASP A 532 5.97 -12.84 -7.86
N ASN A 533 7.25 -13.17 -7.71
CA ASN A 533 7.74 -14.38 -7.03
C ASN A 533 7.20 -15.70 -7.62
N ARG A 534 6.65 -15.69 -8.84
CA ARG A 534 6.03 -16.86 -9.43
C ARG A 534 7.06 -17.96 -9.72
N ALA A 535 6.87 -19.13 -9.14
CA ALA A 535 7.77 -20.26 -9.33
C ALA A 535 7.80 -20.73 -10.80
N GLY A 536 9.00 -21.01 -11.32
CA GLY A 536 9.20 -21.58 -12.66
C GLY A 536 9.16 -20.57 -13.82
N GLY A 537 9.19 -19.27 -13.53
CA GLY A 537 9.21 -18.21 -14.54
C GLY A 537 8.71 -16.86 -14.01
N SER A 538 9.31 -16.36 -12.93
CA SER A 538 8.93 -15.11 -12.27
C SER A 538 9.16 -13.91 -13.19
N GLY A 539 8.28 -12.93 -13.07
CA GLY A 539 8.40 -11.63 -13.68
C GLY A 539 8.79 -10.57 -12.67
N ASN A 540 9.48 -9.55 -13.16
CA ASN A 540 9.70 -8.33 -12.39
C ASN A 540 9.64 -7.11 -13.29
N ASN A 541 9.38 -5.97 -12.66
CA ASN A 541 9.35 -4.67 -13.30
C ASN A 541 9.82 -3.60 -12.33
N SER A 542 10.20 -2.43 -12.84
CA SER A 542 10.74 -1.36 -12.02
C SER A 542 10.39 0.03 -12.53
N ASP A 543 10.34 0.98 -11.61
CA ASP A 543 10.20 2.40 -11.89
C ASP A 543 11.14 3.22 -10.99
N ASP A 544 11.53 4.40 -11.43
CA ASP A 544 12.55 5.23 -10.77
C ASP A 544 11.90 6.49 -10.19
N ALA A 545 12.39 6.94 -9.03
CA ALA A 545 12.00 8.20 -8.41
C ALA A 545 13.25 9.03 -8.06
N LEU A 546 13.15 10.34 -8.31
CA LEU A 546 14.18 11.32 -7.99
C LEU A 546 13.82 12.08 -6.72
N ILE A 547 14.70 12.00 -5.72
CA ILE A 547 14.56 12.73 -4.46
C ILE A 547 15.61 13.81 -4.38
N THR A 548 15.18 15.07 -4.36
CA THR A 548 16.07 16.23 -4.26
C THR A 548 16.17 16.69 -2.81
N VAL A 549 17.35 16.62 -2.21
CA VAL A 549 17.63 17.15 -0.87
C VAL A 549 17.86 18.66 -0.97
N ASN A 550 17.03 19.45 -0.29
CA ASN A 550 17.12 20.90 -0.30
C ASN A 550 18.29 21.40 0.56
N GLY A 551 19.07 22.34 0.05
CA GLY A 551 20.22 22.91 0.80
C GLY A 551 19.84 23.85 1.94
N THR A 552 18.64 24.42 1.91
CA THR A 552 18.20 25.51 2.80
C THR A 552 17.20 25.01 3.85
N ALA A 553 16.16 24.29 3.44
CA ALA A 553 15.15 23.73 4.34
C ALA A 553 15.70 22.52 5.11
N GLY A 554 15.31 22.42 6.38
CA GLY A 554 15.68 21.33 7.28
C GLY A 554 16.71 21.69 8.36
N PRO A 555 16.84 20.87 9.41
CA PRO A 555 16.08 19.64 9.62
C PRO A 555 14.67 19.91 10.17
N PHE A 556 13.67 19.34 9.49
CA PHE A 556 12.33 19.17 10.06
C PHE A 556 12.40 18.09 11.14
N SER A 557 11.97 18.41 12.36
CA SER A 557 12.08 17.48 13.49
C SER A 557 11.00 17.69 14.55
N VAL A 558 10.52 16.61 15.16
CA VAL A 558 9.59 16.63 16.30
C VAL A 558 10.36 17.02 17.56
N SER A 559 9.94 18.10 18.21
CA SER A 559 10.61 18.66 19.38
C SER A 559 9.97 18.26 20.71
N SER A 560 8.74 17.73 20.70
CA SER A 560 8.01 17.28 21.89
C SER A 560 8.07 15.76 22.09
N GLN A 561 7.74 15.29 23.29
CA GLN A 561 7.69 13.85 23.65
C GLN A 561 8.99 13.06 23.40
N ASN A 562 10.14 13.73 23.41
CA ASN A 562 11.45 13.09 23.24
C ASN A 562 12.02 12.47 24.54
N SER A 563 11.23 12.49 25.62
CA SER A 563 11.50 11.80 26.89
C SER A 563 10.32 10.91 27.24
N ALA A 564 10.59 9.78 27.89
CA ALA A 564 9.54 8.83 28.28
C ALA A 564 8.47 9.55 29.12
N THR A 565 7.22 9.47 28.68
CA THR A 565 6.09 10.22 29.28
C THR A 565 4.89 9.30 29.43
N THR A 566 4.07 9.55 30.45
CA THR A 566 2.81 8.82 30.69
C THR A 566 1.62 9.74 30.48
N TYR A 567 0.66 9.30 29.66
CA TYR A 567 -0.61 9.96 29.41
C TYR A 567 -1.79 9.14 29.90
N SER A 568 -2.88 9.84 30.23
CA SER A 568 -4.20 9.21 30.36
C SER A 568 -4.81 9.11 28.97
N GLY A 569 -5.38 7.95 28.63
CA GLY A 569 -6.12 7.79 27.38
C GLY A 569 -7.27 8.79 27.26
N GLY A 570 -7.49 9.33 26.06
CA GLY A 570 -8.46 10.40 25.81
C GLY A 570 -7.99 11.82 26.19
N SER A 571 -6.78 11.98 26.73
CA SER A 571 -6.24 13.31 27.04
C SER A 571 -5.77 14.06 25.79
N SER A 572 -5.95 15.38 25.79
CA SER A 572 -5.38 16.28 24.78
C SER A 572 -3.91 16.56 25.09
N GLN A 573 -3.05 16.38 24.09
CA GLN A 573 -1.61 16.61 24.19
C GLN A 573 -1.14 17.55 23.08
N THR A 574 -0.22 18.45 23.41
CA THR A 574 0.42 19.33 22.42
C THR A 574 1.62 18.64 21.79
N VAL A 575 1.64 18.59 20.47
CA VAL A 575 2.75 18.12 19.65
C VAL A 575 3.42 19.34 19.02
N THR A 576 4.73 19.47 19.18
CA THR A 576 5.53 20.56 18.60
C THR A 576 6.63 20.01 17.71
N TRP A 577 6.95 20.73 16.64
CA TRP A 577 8.01 20.39 15.70
C TRP A 577 8.66 21.65 15.12
N ASN A 578 9.89 21.50 14.62
CA ASN A 578 10.58 22.53 13.88
C ASN A 578 10.12 22.51 12.41
N VAL A 579 9.41 23.56 11.98
CA VAL A 579 8.97 23.72 10.57
C VAL A 579 10.17 23.80 9.62
N ALA A 580 11.30 24.35 10.07
CA ALA A 580 12.58 24.35 9.37
C ALA A 580 12.53 24.77 7.88
N GLY A 581 11.68 25.76 7.55
CA GLY A 581 11.57 26.28 6.17
C GLY A 581 10.90 25.33 5.17
N THR A 582 10.24 24.27 5.63
CA THR A 582 9.54 23.28 4.78
C THR A 582 8.27 23.80 4.12
N THR A 583 7.65 24.86 4.65
CA THR A 583 6.51 25.55 4.02
C THR A 583 6.90 26.36 2.78
N ALA A 584 8.21 26.50 2.52
CA ALA A 584 8.76 27.26 1.41
C ALA A 584 9.98 26.53 0.81
N ASN A 585 10.89 27.28 0.18
CA ASN A 585 12.18 26.79 -0.34
C ASN A 585 12.08 25.63 -1.35
N GLY A 586 10.95 25.45 -2.02
CA GLY A 586 10.74 24.36 -2.98
C GLY A 586 10.31 23.03 -2.35
N VAL A 587 10.29 22.92 -1.01
CA VAL A 587 9.63 21.80 -0.30
C VAL A 587 8.11 22.04 -0.27
N ASN A 588 7.69 23.28 0.02
CA ASN A 588 6.31 23.78 -0.12
C ASN A 588 5.22 22.93 0.58
N ALA A 589 5.57 22.31 1.72
CA ALA A 589 4.63 21.56 2.56
C ALA A 589 3.86 22.50 3.49
N ALA A 590 2.74 23.04 3.00
CA ALA A 590 1.89 23.96 3.77
C ALA A 590 1.17 23.30 4.95
N ASN A 591 0.97 21.98 4.89
CA ASN A 591 0.22 21.20 5.88
C ASN A 591 1.02 19.96 6.31
N VAL A 592 0.69 19.44 7.49
CA VAL A 592 1.19 18.17 8.04
C VAL A 592 0.05 17.26 8.49
N ASP A 593 0.34 15.98 8.56
CA ASP A 593 -0.46 14.96 9.20
C ASP A 593 0.24 14.52 10.49
N ILE A 594 -0.51 14.35 11.58
CA ILE A 594 -0.03 13.82 12.85
C ILE A 594 -0.58 12.41 13.02
N LEU A 595 0.32 11.44 13.12
CA LEU A 595 0.01 10.03 13.23
C LEU A 595 0.42 9.45 14.57
N TRP A 596 -0.28 8.41 14.99
CA TRP A 596 -0.11 7.68 16.24
C TRP A 596 0.14 6.20 15.99
N SER A 597 1.11 5.67 16.71
CA SER A 597 1.42 4.24 16.75
C SER A 597 1.23 3.74 18.18
N THR A 598 0.62 2.57 18.34
CA THR A 598 0.59 1.83 19.62
C THR A 598 1.66 0.76 19.73
N ASP A 599 2.42 0.49 18.66
CA ASP A 599 3.27 -0.70 18.51
C ASP A 599 4.71 -0.36 18.10
N SER A 600 5.27 0.74 18.62
CA SER A 600 6.61 1.21 18.31
C SER A 600 6.85 1.48 16.81
N GLY A 601 5.87 2.07 16.14
CA GLY A 601 5.99 2.57 14.77
C GLY A 601 5.83 1.51 13.69
N ASN A 602 5.30 0.34 14.04
CA ASN A 602 4.99 -0.70 13.05
C ASN A 602 3.70 -0.36 12.30
N THR A 603 2.70 0.19 12.97
CA THR A 603 1.45 0.67 12.37
C THR A 603 1.13 2.11 12.78
N TRP A 604 0.55 2.88 11.86
CA TRP A 604 0.26 4.30 12.07
C TRP A 604 -1.21 4.59 11.79
N THR A 605 -1.86 5.26 12.74
CA THR A 605 -3.24 5.75 12.63
C THR A 605 -3.24 7.27 12.67
N THR A 606 -4.05 7.93 11.86
CA THR A 606 -4.08 9.39 11.81
C THR A 606 -4.82 9.96 13.02
N LEU A 607 -4.16 10.83 13.79
CA LEU A 607 -4.82 11.64 14.83
C LEU A 607 -5.39 12.94 14.25
N LEU A 608 -4.65 13.58 13.35
CA LEU A 608 -5.02 14.84 12.73
C LEU A 608 -4.46 14.89 11.31
N ALA A 609 -5.29 15.14 10.31
CA ALA A 609 -4.91 15.20 8.90
C ALA A 609 -4.96 16.63 8.37
N GLY A 610 -4.01 17.01 7.52
CA GLY A 610 -4.03 18.26 6.76
C GLY A 610 -4.00 19.53 7.60
N THR A 611 -3.43 19.49 8.81
CA THR A 611 -3.33 20.67 9.69
C THR A 611 -2.19 21.59 9.25
N PRO A 612 -2.24 22.92 9.49
CA PRO A 612 -1.16 23.82 9.10
C PRO A 612 0.21 23.38 9.62
N ASN A 613 1.24 23.54 8.78
CA ASN A 613 2.62 23.30 9.15
C ASN A 613 3.21 24.54 9.88
N ASP A 614 2.69 24.82 11.07
CA ASP A 614 2.99 26.01 11.89
C ASP A 614 3.84 25.71 13.13
N GLY A 615 4.22 24.44 13.32
CA GLY A 615 5.13 23.99 14.38
C GLY A 615 4.45 23.54 15.66
N THR A 616 3.12 23.61 15.76
CA THR A 616 2.41 23.18 16.98
C THR A 616 0.95 22.84 16.73
N GLN A 617 0.49 21.68 17.20
CA GLN A 617 -0.94 21.33 17.19
C GLN A 617 -1.32 20.53 18.44
N ALA A 618 -2.58 20.63 18.83
CA ALA A 618 -3.15 19.79 19.88
C ALA A 618 -3.81 18.55 19.27
N VAL A 619 -3.55 17.37 19.85
CA VAL A 619 -4.13 16.09 19.43
C VAL A 619 -4.69 15.33 20.62
N THR A 620 -5.76 14.59 20.42
CA THR A 620 -6.33 13.71 21.44
C THR A 620 -5.69 12.32 21.33
N ILE A 621 -5.06 11.86 22.41
CA ILE A 621 -4.46 10.52 22.43
C ILE A 621 -5.56 9.46 22.57
N PRO A 622 -5.59 8.41 21.73
CA PRO A 622 -6.61 7.37 21.81
C PRO A 622 -6.67 6.72 23.19
N ASN A 623 -7.87 6.38 23.67
CA ASN A 623 -8.06 5.71 24.96
C ASN A 623 -7.77 4.20 24.86
N ALA A 624 -6.55 3.86 24.46
CA ALA A 624 -6.06 2.49 24.35
C ALA A 624 -4.73 2.38 25.09
N SER A 625 -4.61 1.39 25.99
CA SER A 625 -3.40 1.19 26.77
C SER A 625 -2.25 0.79 25.84
N THR A 626 -1.09 1.42 26.02
CA THR A 626 0.15 1.03 25.36
C THR A 626 1.34 1.50 26.18
N THR A 627 2.46 0.77 26.13
CA THR A 627 3.75 1.21 26.70
C THR A 627 4.74 1.62 25.62
N THR A 628 4.31 1.56 24.36
CA THR A 628 5.13 1.67 23.15
C THR A 628 4.63 2.76 22.21
N GLY A 629 3.84 3.71 22.73
CA GLY A 629 3.24 4.80 21.97
C GLY A 629 4.28 5.66 21.24
N ARG A 630 3.97 6.08 20.01
CA ARG A 630 4.76 7.02 19.20
C ARG A 630 3.88 8.01 18.45
N ILE A 631 4.41 9.21 18.25
CA ILE A 631 3.82 10.28 17.45
C ILE A 631 4.76 10.58 16.28
N MET A 632 4.21 10.57 15.06
CA MET A 632 4.87 11.00 13.84
C MET A 632 4.23 12.31 13.36
N VAL A 633 5.05 13.26 12.92
CA VAL A 633 4.58 14.41 12.15
C VAL A 633 5.13 14.27 10.73
N LYS A 634 4.24 14.22 9.74
CA LYS A 634 4.55 13.98 8.34
C LYS A 634 4.05 15.12 7.48
N GLY A 635 4.81 15.58 6.48
CA GLY A 635 4.29 16.56 5.52
C GLY A 635 3.09 16.00 4.75
N SER A 636 1.95 16.70 4.73
CA SER A 636 0.78 16.27 3.95
C SER A 636 1.12 16.29 2.46
N ASN A 637 0.73 15.23 1.74
CA ASN A 637 1.12 15.00 0.33
C ASN A 637 2.65 15.04 0.11
N HIS A 638 3.44 14.79 1.15
CA HIS A 638 4.89 14.75 1.09
C HIS A 638 5.42 13.44 1.69
N ILE A 639 6.71 13.18 1.44
CA ILE A 639 7.41 11.97 1.88
C ILE A 639 8.30 12.16 3.12
N PHE A 640 8.55 13.39 3.56
CA PHE A 640 9.38 13.64 4.75
C PHE A 640 8.53 13.58 6.02
N PHE A 641 9.14 13.16 7.11
CA PHE A 641 8.51 13.09 8.43
C PHE A 641 9.58 13.11 9.52
N ASP A 642 9.13 13.21 10.77
CA ASP A 642 9.95 12.85 11.93
C ASP A 642 9.08 12.22 13.02
N VAL A 643 9.71 11.48 13.94
CA VAL A 643 9.06 10.74 15.02
C VAL A 643 9.68 11.13 16.35
N ASN A 644 8.87 11.19 17.41
CA ASN A 644 9.39 11.43 18.75
C ASN A 644 10.34 10.30 19.22
N ASN A 645 11.39 10.66 19.97
CA ASN A 645 12.51 9.77 20.29
C ASN A 645 12.27 8.82 21.48
N ALA A 646 11.08 8.83 22.09
CA ALA A 646 10.80 8.07 23.32
C ALA A 646 9.45 7.37 23.33
N ASN A 647 9.33 6.32 24.15
CA ASN A 647 8.05 5.67 24.42
C ASN A 647 7.09 6.61 25.14
N ILE A 648 5.86 6.66 24.64
CA ILE A 648 4.72 7.22 25.35
C ILE A 648 3.92 6.08 25.95
N THR A 649 3.81 6.05 27.28
CA THR A 649 2.92 5.13 27.99
C THR A 649 1.54 5.76 28.05
N VAL A 650 0.52 5.06 27.56
CA VAL A 650 -0.87 5.42 27.75
C VAL A 650 -1.46 4.45 28.74
N ASN A 651 -1.93 4.96 29.87
CA ASN A 651 -2.84 4.23 30.72
C ASN A 651 -4.23 4.50 30.15
N ALA A 652 -4.86 3.50 29.53
CA ALA A 652 -6.28 3.64 29.25
C ALA A 652 -6.96 3.95 30.58
N GLY A 653 -7.77 5.00 30.60
CA GLY A 653 -8.66 5.18 31.73
C GLY A 653 -9.50 3.91 31.81
N SER A 654 -9.60 3.30 33.00
CA SER A 654 -10.84 2.61 33.34
C SER A 654 -11.88 3.67 33.10
N GLY A 655 -12.64 3.57 32.01
CA GLY A 655 -13.82 4.40 31.87
C GLY A 655 -14.54 4.25 33.21
N GLY A 656 -14.65 5.33 33.98
CA GLY A 656 -15.72 5.36 34.97
C GLY A 656 -16.95 4.92 34.20
N THR A 657 -17.75 4.03 34.76
CA THR A 657 -19.06 3.68 34.17
C THR A 657 -19.67 4.99 33.71
N ASP A 658 -19.84 5.14 32.40
CA ASP A 658 -20.45 6.33 31.87
C ASP A 658 -21.87 6.34 32.43
N THR A 659 -22.16 7.30 33.31
CA THR A 659 -23.46 7.44 33.99
C THR A 659 -24.25 8.61 33.44
N VAL A 660 -23.69 9.34 32.49
CA VAL A 660 -24.31 10.54 31.93
C VAL A 660 -25.00 10.10 30.64
N ALA A 661 -26.31 10.30 30.58
CA ALA A 661 -27.08 9.97 29.39
C ALA A 661 -26.85 11.01 28.28
N PRO A 662 -26.93 10.60 27.00
CA PRO A 662 -26.88 11.53 25.88
C PRO A 662 -27.97 12.60 25.96
N THR A 663 -27.73 13.76 25.34
CA THR A 663 -28.75 14.80 25.20
C THR A 663 -29.89 14.34 24.25
N ALA A 664 -31.07 14.94 24.38
CA ALA A 664 -32.20 14.61 23.52
C ALA A 664 -31.92 15.03 22.06
N PRO A 665 -32.12 14.15 21.06
CA PRO A 665 -32.04 14.55 19.64
C PRO A 665 -33.11 15.58 19.26
N THR A 666 -32.88 16.34 18.20
CA THR A 666 -33.91 17.19 17.59
C THR A 666 -34.39 16.54 16.30
N LEU A 667 -35.62 16.04 16.30
CA LEU A 667 -36.23 15.26 15.23
C LEU A 667 -36.94 16.13 14.20
N ALA A 668 -36.77 15.78 12.93
CA ALA A 668 -37.52 16.27 11.78
C ALA A 668 -38.01 15.10 10.91
N ALA A 669 -39.08 15.33 10.16
CA ALA A 669 -39.56 14.40 9.14
C ALA A 669 -39.61 15.10 7.77
N SER A 670 -39.38 14.34 6.71
CA SER A 670 -39.41 14.82 5.33
C SER A 670 -39.81 13.69 4.37
N GLY A 671 -40.10 14.05 3.11
CA GLY A 671 -40.35 13.07 2.05
C GLY A 671 -41.51 12.12 2.34
N THR A 672 -42.55 12.60 3.04
CA THR A 672 -43.73 11.81 3.36
C THR A 672 -44.53 11.49 2.10
N THR A 673 -44.79 10.21 1.87
CA THR A 673 -45.61 9.70 0.78
C THR A 673 -46.93 9.12 1.33
N ALA A 674 -47.68 8.39 0.51
CA ALA A 674 -48.84 7.65 0.97
C ALA A 674 -48.50 6.48 1.92
N THR A 675 -47.28 5.93 1.83
CA THR A 675 -46.90 4.71 2.59
C THR A 675 -45.52 4.80 3.28
N THR A 676 -44.83 5.92 3.18
CA THR A 676 -43.49 6.11 3.76
C THR A 676 -43.30 7.51 4.34
N THR A 677 -42.34 7.67 5.24
CA THR A 677 -41.78 8.97 5.60
C THR A 677 -40.31 8.81 6.02
N ASN A 678 -39.49 9.82 5.75
CA ASN A 678 -38.09 9.84 6.17
C ASN A 678 -37.96 10.66 7.45
N LEU A 679 -37.29 10.09 8.45
CA LEU A 679 -36.94 10.75 9.70
C LEU A 679 -35.45 11.09 9.69
N SER A 680 -35.11 12.27 10.18
CA SER A 680 -33.74 12.73 10.36
C SER A 680 -33.64 13.58 11.62
N TRP A 681 -32.53 13.54 12.34
CA TRP A 681 -32.35 14.35 13.54
C TRP A 681 -30.93 14.92 13.63
N SER A 682 -30.80 16.10 14.24
CA SER A 682 -29.48 16.63 14.59
C SER A 682 -28.95 15.94 15.85
N GLY A 683 -27.63 15.68 15.86
CA GLY A 683 -26.98 14.77 16.81
C GLY A 683 -27.23 15.10 18.28
N ALA A 684 -27.64 14.07 19.02
CA ALA A 684 -27.44 14.00 20.47
C ALA A 684 -25.94 14.06 20.76
N THR A 685 -25.58 14.81 21.79
CA THR A 685 -24.20 14.91 22.29
C THR A 685 -24.10 14.12 23.57
N ASP A 686 -22.96 13.49 23.75
CA ASP A 686 -22.65 12.69 24.93
C ASP A 686 -21.21 12.98 25.37
N ASN A 687 -20.89 12.73 26.63
CA ASN A 687 -19.53 12.90 27.18
C ASN A 687 -18.56 11.82 26.71
N VAL A 688 -19.04 10.65 26.27
CA VAL A 688 -18.22 9.60 25.66
C VAL A 688 -18.57 9.43 24.19
N ALA A 689 -19.76 8.92 23.86
CA ALA A 689 -20.24 8.74 22.49
C ALA A 689 -21.69 8.25 22.43
N VAL A 690 -22.46 8.77 21.48
CA VAL A 690 -23.74 8.18 21.07
C VAL A 690 -23.47 7.01 20.12
N THR A 691 -23.93 5.81 20.45
CA THR A 691 -23.71 4.58 19.67
C THR A 691 -24.94 4.12 18.88
N GLY A 692 -26.12 4.67 19.18
CA GLY A 692 -27.32 4.39 18.39
C GLY A 692 -28.57 5.13 18.87
N TYR A 693 -29.68 4.89 18.17
CA TYR A 693 -30.96 5.53 18.39
C TYR A 693 -32.11 4.52 18.36
N ASP A 694 -33.08 4.67 19.26
CA ASP A 694 -34.37 3.98 19.19
C ASP A 694 -35.43 4.92 18.60
N VAL A 695 -36.15 4.44 17.60
CA VAL A 695 -37.19 5.18 16.88
C VAL A 695 -38.56 4.70 17.34
N TYR A 696 -39.42 5.63 17.74
CA TYR A 696 -40.76 5.36 18.24
C TYR A 696 -41.82 5.87 17.27
N MET A 697 -42.84 5.07 16.99
CA MET A 697 -44.06 5.44 16.28
C MET A 697 -45.25 5.28 17.22
N ASN A 698 -46.04 6.33 17.43
CA ASN A 698 -47.20 6.32 18.33
C ASN A 698 -46.86 5.77 19.74
N GLY A 699 -45.67 6.09 20.24
CA GLY A 699 -45.17 5.67 21.55
C GLY A 699 -44.57 4.25 21.62
N SER A 700 -44.62 3.45 20.54
CA SER A 700 -44.03 2.11 20.47
C SER A 700 -42.73 2.11 19.67
N VAL A 701 -41.71 1.36 20.12
CA VAL A 701 -40.45 1.21 19.37
C VAL A 701 -40.70 0.45 18.07
N ILE A 702 -40.26 1.02 16.95
CA ILE A 702 -40.41 0.42 15.61
C ILE A 702 -39.08 -0.02 15.00
N GLY A 703 -37.96 0.36 15.61
CA GLY A 703 -36.63 -0.03 15.16
C GLY A 703 -35.53 0.73 15.88
N ASN A 704 -34.29 0.34 15.60
CA ASN A 704 -33.09 1.01 16.03
C ASN A 704 -32.16 1.27 14.82
N THR A 705 -31.26 2.24 14.97
CA THR A 705 -30.28 2.60 13.93
C THR A 705 -29.05 3.26 14.55
N ALA A 706 -27.88 3.07 13.96
CA ALA A 706 -26.66 3.80 14.32
C ALA A 706 -26.57 5.16 13.59
N SER A 707 -27.29 5.32 12.47
CA SER A 707 -27.32 6.56 11.69
C SER A 707 -28.35 7.55 12.23
N ALA A 708 -28.11 8.86 12.04
CA ALA A 708 -29.05 9.91 12.43
C ALA A 708 -30.27 10.07 11.48
N THR A 709 -30.61 8.99 10.78
CA THR A 709 -31.71 8.91 9.81
C THR A 709 -32.41 7.57 9.91
N TYR A 710 -33.73 7.55 9.62
CA TYR A 710 -34.53 6.34 9.61
C TYR A 710 -35.69 6.46 8.61
N THR A 711 -35.82 5.49 7.71
CA THR A 711 -36.94 5.45 6.76
C THR A 711 -38.06 4.58 7.32
N VAL A 712 -39.22 5.18 7.53
CA VAL A 712 -40.43 4.46 7.97
C VAL A 712 -41.22 4.04 6.74
N THR A 713 -41.56 2.75 6.65
CA THR A 713 -42.30 2.17 5.54
C THR A 713 -43.59 1.51 6.02
N SER A 714 -44.42 1.03 5.09
CA SER A 714 -45.69 0.35 5.37
C SER A 714 -46.70 1.18 6.16
N LEU A 715 -46.66 2.51 6.00
CA LEU A 715 -47.67 3.40 6.57
C LEU A 715 -48.97 3.32 5.76
N THR A 716 -50.09 3.60 6.42
CA THR A 716 -51.40 3.67 5.78
C THR A 716 -51.60 5.06 5.16
N PRO A 717 -52.15 5.19 3.94
CA PRO A 717 -52.47 6.50 3.35
C PRO A 717 -53.43 7.33 4.20
N ALA A 718 -53.37 8.65 4.06
CA ALA A 718 -54.23 9.61 4.77
C ALA A 718 -54.31 9.39 6.31
N THR A 719 -53.22 8.90 6.91
CA THR A 719 -53.16 8.55 8.34
C THR A 719 -52.08 9.37 9.04
N THR A 720 -52.42 9.95 10.19
CA THR A 720 -51.47 10.71 11.02
C THR A 720 -50.71 9.78 11.96
N TYR A 721 -49.38 9.88 11.95
CA TYR A 721 -48.45 9.19 12.84
C TYR A 721 -47.64 10.19 13.65
N SER A 722 -47.30 9.83 14.87
CA SER A 722 -46.41 10.60 15.75
C SER A 722 -45.08 9.86 15.93
N PHE A 723 -43.97 10.59 15.82
CA PHE A 723 -42.62 10.04 15.93
C PHE A 723 -41.81 10.74 17.02
N THR A 724 -41.02 9.96 17.76
CA THR A 724 -39.97 10.43 18.67
C THR A 724 -38.73 9.53 18.56
N VAL A 725 -37.57 10.06 18.95
CA VAL A 725 -36.29 9.34 18.93
C VAL A 725 -35.59 9.51 20.28
N LYS A 726 -34.94 8.45 20.76
CA LYS A 726 -34.03 8.49 21.92
C LYS A 726 -32.64 8.03 21.50
N ALA A 727 -31.61 8.74 21.93
CA ALA A 727 -30.21 8.35 21.76
C ALA A 727 -29.75 7.40 22.86
N LYS A 728 -28.77 6.55 22.54
CA LYS A 728 -28.13 5.61 23.46
C LYS A 728 -26.63 5.66 23.31
N ASP A 729 -25.92 5.45 24.41
CA ASP A 729 -24.46 5.32 24.44
C ASP A 729 -24.02 3.84 24.56
N ALA A 730 -22.71 3.62 24.63
CA ALA A 730 -22.11 2.29 24.79
C ALA A 730 -22.32 1.69 26.19
N ALA A 731 -22.60 2.51 27.20
CA ALA A 731 -22.81 2.09 28.58
C ALA A 731 -24.27 1.74 28.89
N GLY A 732 -25.19 2.04 27.96
CA GLY A 732 -26.61 1.74 28.05
C GLY A 732 -27.46 2.88 28.62
N ASN A 733 -26.91 4.09 28.80
CA ASN A 733 -27.74 5.23 29.18
C ASN A 733 -28.58 5.69 27.99
N VAL A 734 -29.79 6.17 28.28
CA VAL A 734 -30.78 6.56 27.26
C VAL A 734 -31.17 8.01 27.46
N SER A 735 -31.15 8.79 26.38
CA SER A 735 -31.54 10.20 26.42
C SER A 735 -33.03 10.38 26.77
N PRO A 736 -33.44 11.59 27.21
CA PRO A 736 -34.83 12.01 27.08
C PRO A 736 -35.30 11.91 25.62
N SER A 737 -36.61 11.77 25.40
CA SER A 737 -37.19 11.77 24.04
C SER A 737 -36.92 13.09 23.33
N SER A 738 -36.74 13.03 22.01
CA SER A 738 -36.77 14.19 21.11
C SER A 738 -38.09 14.96 21.21
N ASN A 739 -38.17 16.10 20.51
CA ASN A 739 -39.47 16.67 20.14
C ASN A 739 -40.32 15.64 19.37
N THR A 740 -41.64 15.74 19.51
CA THR A 740 -42.58 14.91 18.74
C THR A 740 -42.79 15.50 17.36
N VAL A 741 -42.64 14.69 16.32
CA VAL A 741 -42.96 15.07 14.94
C VAL A 741 -44.21 14.31 14.51
N SER A 742 -45.26 15.05 14.13
CA SER A 742 -46.49 14.47 13.58
C SER A 742 -46.46 14.56 12.05
N VAL A 743 -46.69 13.43 11.40
CA VAL A 743 -46.70 13.30 9.94
C VAL A 743 -48.04 12.70 9.52
N THR A 744 -48.71 13.31 8.55
CA THR A 744 -49.89 12.73 7.90
C THR A 744 -49.47 12.24 6.52
N THR A 745 -49.63 10.94 6.26
CA THR A 745 -49.33 10.36 4.94
C THR A 745 -50.27 10.93 3.87
N LEU A 746 -49.77 11.03 2.65
CA LEU A 746 -50.56 11.52 1.52
C LEU A 746 -51.72 10.56 1.20
N SER A 747 -52.78 11.06 0.58
CA SER A 747 -53.76 10.19 -0.07
C SER A 747 -53.08 9.48 -1.24
N GLY A 748 -53.14 8.15 -1.31
CA GLY A 748 -52.48 7.34 -2.35
C GLY A 748 -53.05 7.47 -3.77
N GLY A 749 -53.60 8.62 -4.15
CA GLY A 749 -54.09 8.89 -5.49
C GLY A 749 -52.95 9.23 -6.45
N THR A 750 -52.97 8.62 -7.65
CA THR A 750 -52.14 9.07 -8.76
C THR A 750 -52.74 10.35 -9.35
N VAL A 751 -52.06 11.48 -9.17
CA VAL A 751 -52.47 12.78 -9.69
C VAL A 751 -52.19 12.82 -11.20
N THR A 752 -53.21 13.07 -12.03
CA THR A 752 -53.11 13.09 -13.49
C THR A 752 -53.31 14.50 -14.03
N TYR A 753 -52.26 15.09 -14.60
CA TYR A 753 -52.29 16.42 -15.22
C TYR A 753 -52.78 16.34 -16.67
N CYS A 754 -53.38 17.42 -17.16
CA CYS A 754 -53.77 17.53 -18.57
C CYS A 754 -52.58 17.42 -19.52
N SER A 755 -52.82 16.90 -20.72
CA SER A 755 -51.83 16.81 -21.79
C SER A 755 -51.52 18.17 -22.40
N SER A 756 -50.25 18.43 -22.74
CA SER A 756 -49.79 19.59 -23.50
C SER A 756 -48.56 19.20 -24.30
N SER A 757 -48.42 19.67 -25.54
CA SER A 757 -47.22 19.42 -26.36
C SER A 757 -47.12 20.40 -27.53
N ALA A 758 -45.90 20.55 -28.05
CA ALA A 758 -45.67 21.07 -29.39
C ALA A 758 -45.78 19.97 -30.46
N SER A 759 -46.15 20.30 -31.69
CA SER A 759 -46.10 19.34 -32.82
C SER A 759 -44.78 19.38 -33.61
N ASN A 760 -43.96 20.42 -33.43
CA ASN A 760 -42.70 20.64 -34.12
C ASN A 760 -41.67 21.30 -33.19
N THR A 761 -40.53 20.64 -33.01
CA THR A 761 -39.37 21.11 -32.24
C THR A 761 -38.10 21.22 -33.10
N ALA A 762 -38.24 21.13 -34.43
CA ALA A 762 -37.13 20.99 -35.36
C ALA A 762 -36.34 22.29 -35.48
N ASP A 763 -37.04 23.43 -35.47
CA ASP A 763 -36.46 24.76 -35.64
C ASP A 763 -36.08 25.40 -34.30
N GLU A 764 -36.91 25.19 -33.26
CA GLU A 764 -36.71 25.69 -31.90
C GLU A 764 -37.14 24.68 -30.84
N ARG A 765 -36.41 24.67 -29.71
CA ARG A 765 -36.76 23.89 -28.51
C ARG A 765 -36.16 24.48 -27.24
N ILE A 766 -36.56 23.98 -26.08
CA ILE A 766 -35.91 24.33 -24.82
C ILE A 766 -34.55 23.63 -24.79
N GLY A 767 -33.49 24.38 -24.48
CA GLY A 767 -32.12 23.86 -24.34
C GLY A 767 -31.67 23.73 -22.89
N ASN A 768 -32.18 24.58 -22.00
CA ASN A 768 -31.89 24.49 -20.58
C ASN A 768 -32.94 25.20 -19.72
N VAL A 769 -33.33 24.59 -18.61
CA VAL A 769 -34.17 25.19 -17.56
C VAL A 769 -33.40 25.22 -16.24
N LYS A 770 -33.33 26.40 -15.61
CA LYS A 770 -32.82 26.57 -14.24
C LYS A 770 -33.87 27.16 -13.31
N PHE A 771 -34.10 26.50 -12.19
CA PHE A 771 -35.01 26.96 -11.14
C PHE A 771 -34.63 26.33 -9.79
N GLY A 772 -34.29 27.13 -8.78
CA GLY A 772 -33.70 26.62 -7.54
C GLY A 772 -32.40 25.85 -7.79
N THR A 773 -32.35 24.57 -7.39
CA THR A 773 -31.24 23.65 -7.71
C THR A 773 -31.42 22.90 -9.03
N ILE A 774 -32.56 23.03 -9.72
CA ILE A 774 -32.73 22.48 -11.07
C ILE A 774 -31.81 23.23 -12.01
N ASN A 775 -31.02 22.48 -12.77
CA ASN A 775 -30.24 22.95 -13.90
C ASN A 775 -30.23 21.83 -14.95
N ASN A 776 -31.32 21.71 -15.70
CA ASN A 776 -31.55 20.62 -16.64
C ASN A 776 -31.20 21.06 -18.06
N THR A 777 -30.24 20.38 -18.70
CA THR A 777 -29.90 20.60 -20.11
C THR A 777 -30.74 19.66 -20.98
N SER A 778 -31.63 20.22 -21.79
CA SER A 778 -32.59 19.48 -22.59
C SER A 778 -32.02 19.18 -23.97
N THR A 779 -31.95 17.89 -24.32
CA THR A 779 -31.41 17.40 -25.60
C THR A 779 -32.44 16.66 -26.44
N GLY A 780 -33.63 16.42 -25.88
CA GLY A 780 -34.71 15.72 -26.57
C GLY A 780 -35.36 16.55 -27.67
N THR A 781 -36.12 15.87 -28.52
CA THR A 781 -36.83 16.46 -29.66
C THR A 781 -38.32 16.13 -29.63
N ALA A 782 -38.84 15.68 -28.48
CA ALA A 782 -40.26 15.50 -28.29
C ALA A 782 -40.89 16.84 -27.91
N GLY A 783 -42.08 17.14 -28.45
CA GLY A 783 -42.80 18.37 -28.11
C GLY A 783 -43.29 18.45 -26.66
N TYR A 784 -43.27 17.33 -25.95
CA TYR A 784 -43.44 17.22 -24.50
C TYR A 784 -42.36 16.30 -23.93
N GLU A 785 -41.66 16.74 -22.89
CA GLU A 785 -40.71 15.93 -22.14
C GLU A 785 -41.06 15.89 -20.65
N ASN A 786 -40.91 14.71 -20.04
CA ASN A 786 -41.22 14.48 -18.64
C ASN A 786 -39.93 14.32 -17.83
N PHE A 787 -39.58 15.34 -17.05
CA PHE A 787 -38.40 15.40 -16.17
C PHE A 787 -38.77 15.38 -14.69
N THR A 788 -39.86 14.71 -14.29
CA THR A 788 -40.31 14.70 -12.89
C THR A 788 -39.39 13.97 -11.91
N SER A 789 -38.42 13.22 -12.42
CA SER A 789 -37.32 12.69 -11.60
C SER A 789 -36.33 13.79 -11.18
N VAL A 790 -36.31 14.94 -11.87
CA VAL A 790 -35.48 16.10 -11.56
C VAL A 790 -36.29 17.03 -10.66
N SER A 791 -35.73 17.36 -9.48
CA SER A 791 -36.45 18.15 -8.48
C SER A 791 -35.59 19.16 -7.73
N THR A 792 -36.27 20.11 -7.07
CA THR A 792 -35.65 21.04 -6.12
C THR A 792 -36.58 21.33 -4.94
N ASN A 793 -35.99 21.71 -3.81
CA ASN A 793 -36.74 22.16 -2.64
C ASN A 793 -36.95 23.66 -2.72
N VAL A 794 -38.19 24.12 -2.56
CA VAL A 794 -38.54 25.54 -2.58
C VAL A 794 -39.33 25.92 -1.34
N THR A 795 -39.00 27.07 -0.76
CA THR A 795 -39.58 27.54 0.50
C THR A 795 -40.73 28.50 0.23
N LYS A 796 -41.85 28.32 0.93
CA LYS A 796 -42.97 29.27 0.91
C LYS A 796 -42.53 30.71 1.16
N GLY A 797 -43.13 31.65 0.43
CA GLY A 797 -42.85 33.08 0.53
C GLY A 797 -41.51 33.52 -0.05
N THR A 798 -40.69 32.59 -0.59
CA THR A 798 -39.38 32.90 -1.16
C THR A 798 -39.47 33.05 -2.68
N ALA A 799 -38.76 34.05 -3.22
CA ALA A 799 -38.63 34.27 -4.64
C ALA A 799 -37.42 33.52 -5.22
N TYR A 800 -37.63 32.82 -6.33
CA TYR A 800 -36.61 32.05 -7.05
C TYR A 800 -36.51 32.55 -8.49
N THR A 801 -35.27 32.65 -8.99
CA THR A 801 -35.02 33.00 -10.38
C THR A 801 -35.31 31.80 -11.29
N ILE A 802 -36.19 32.00 -12.27
CA ILE A 802 -36.37 31.09 -13.41
C ILE A 802 -35.48 31.57 -14.57
N SER A 803 -34.76 30.65 -15.21
CA SER A 803 -33.97 30.90 -16.40
C SER A 803 -34.29 29.82 -17.45
N VAL A 804 -34.74 30.24 -18.64
CA VAL A 804 -35.01 29.33 -19.76
C VAL A 804 -34.13 29.73 -20.94
N THR A 805 -33.38 28.76 -21.48
CA THR A 805 -32.47 28.96 -22.61
C THR A 805 -33.08 28.29 -23.84
N PRO A 806 -33.56 29.04 -24.84
CA PRO A 806 -33.99 28.48 -26.13
C PRO A 806 -32.79 27.98 -26.94
N THR A 807 -33.01 26.92 -27.70
CA THR A 807 -32.08 26.40 -28.72
C THR A 807 -32.75 26.51 -30.09
N TRP A 808 -32.09 27.21 -31.02
CA TRP A 808 -32.50 27.27 -32.43
C TRP A 808 -31.54 26.46 -33.28
N THR A 809 -32.06 25.71 -34.25
CA THR A 809 -31.23 24.90 -35.15
C THR A 809 -30.75 25.68 -36.38
N SER A 810 -31.46 26.76 -36.75
CA SER A 810 -31.05 27.65 -37.84
C SER A 810 -31.37 29.13 -37.54
N THR A 811 -32.51 29.64 -37.99
CA THR A 811 -32.94 31.03 -37.82
C THR A 811 -33.38 31.26 -36.36
N LYS A 812 -32.98 32.39 -35.78
CA LYS A 812 -33.42 32.78 -34.43
C LYS A 812 -34.83 33.36 -34.50
N TYR A 813 -35.79 32.63 -33.95
CA TYR A 813 -37.18 33.06 -33.82
C TYR A 813 -37.46 33.67 -32.45
N SER A 814 -38.52 34.46 -32.38
CA SER A 814 -38.97 35.09 -31.14
C SER A 814 -39.78 34.07 -30.35
N GLU A 815 -39.31 33.69 -29.16
CA GLU A 815 -39.96 32.68 -28.31
C GLU A 815 -40.64 33.33 -27.11
N ALA A 816 -41.87 32.89 -26.83
CA ALA A 816 -42.64 33.29 -25.66
C ALA A 816 -42.75 32.12 -24.67
N TYR A 817 -42.93 32.44 -23.39
CA TYR A 817 -42.81 31.46 -22.31
C TYR A 817 -43.95 31.58 -21.32
N ALA A 818 -44.38 30.45 -20.76
CA ALA A 818 -45.26 30.35 -19.60
C ALA A 818 -44.75 29.26 -18.65
N VAL A 819 -44.82 29.52 -17.34
CA VAL A 819 -44.51 28.53 -16.30
C VAL A 819 -45.72 28.38 -15.40
N TYR A 820 -46.17 27.14 -15.22
CA TYR A 820 -47.26 26.77 -14.33
C TYR A 820 -46.74 25.96 -13.15
N ILE A 821 -47.27 26.19 -11.95
CA ILE A 821 -46.96 25.40 -10.74
C ILE A 821 -48.28 25.07 -10.05
N ASP A 822 -48.52 23.79 -9.83
CA ASP A 822 -49.68 23.28 -9.07
C ASP A 822 -49.41 23.55 -7.58
N TYR A 823 -49.86 24.69 -7.07
CA TYR A 823 -49.52 25.11 -5.71
C TYR A 823 -50.38 24.40 -4.67
N ASN A 824 -51.57 23.93 -5.02
CA ASN A 824 -52.50 23.33 -4.07
C ASN A 824 -52.38 21.79 -4.01
N GLY A 825 -51.74 21.18 -5.02
CA GLY A 825 -51.48 19.74 -5.14
C GLY A 825 -52.68 18.93 -5.63
N ASP A 826 -53.64 19.54 -6.33
CA ASP A 826 -54.89 18.90 -6.75
C ASP A 826 -54.83 18.21 -8.13
N GLY A 827 -53.76 18.46 -8.89
CA GLY A 827 -53.54 17.83 -10.19
C GLY A 827 -53.97 18.61 -11.41
N ASP A 828 -54.35 19.87 -11.24
CA ASP A 828 -54.50 20.78 -12.37
C ASP A 828 -53.64 22.05 -12.23
N PHE A 829 -53.82 23.00 -13.13
CA PHE A 829 -53.08 24.28 -13.17
C PHE A 829 -54.02 25.45 -13.39
N THR A 830 -55.32 25.25 -13.13
CA THR A 830 -56.38 26.18 -13.50
C THR A 830 -56.68 27.19 -12.42
N ASP A 831 -56.08 27.03 -11.24
CA ASP A 831 -56.32 27.91 -10.12
C ASP A 831 -55.64 29.28 -10.26
N ASN A 832 -56.23 30.25 -9.56
CA ASN A 832 -55.72 31.60 -9.52
C ASN A 832 -54.35 31.64 -8.82
N GLY A 833 -53.32 32.01 -9.58
CA GLY A 833 -51.94 32.13 -9.12
C GLY A 833 -51.02 30.98 -9.57
N GLU A 834 -51.55 29.96 -10.25
CA GLU A 834 -50.76 28.83 -10.73
C GLU A 834 -50.02 29.10 -12.04
N LEU A 835 -50.45 30.10 -12.82
CA LEU A 835 -49.60 30.72 -13.83
C LEU A 835 -48.51 31.56 -13.14
N ALA A 836 -47.40 30.91 -12.82
CA ALA A 836 -46.32 31.43 -12.00
C ALA A 836 -45.49 32.51 -12.71
N TRP A 837 -45.30 32.40 -14.04
CA TRP A 837 -44.53 33.38 -14.81
C TRP A 837 -44.88 33.35 -16.30
N THR A 838 -44.80 34.49 -16.97
CA THR A 838 -44.87 34.59 -18.43
C THR A 838 -43.84 35.56 -18.99
N LYS A 839 -43.50 35.35 -20.27
CA LYS A 839 -42.66 36.26 -21.03
C LYS A 839 -43.16 36.34 -22.47
N ALA A 840 -43.46 37.56 -22.91
CA ALA A 840 -43.78 37.83 -24.32
C ALA A 840 -42.60 37.48 -25.24
N GLY A 841 -42.91 37.18 -26.51
CA GLY A 841 -41.95 36.74 -27.52
C GLY A 841 -40.67 37.57 -27.51
N SER A 842 -39.52 36.90 -27.36
CA SER A 842 -38.20 37.52 -27.41
C SER A 842 -37.16 36.56 -28.00
N THR A 843 -36.12 37.12 -28.62
CA THR A 843 -34.91 36.38 -29.04
C THR A 843 -33.81 36.41 -27.96
N THR A 844 -34.08 36.95 -26.77
CA THR A 844 -33.13 36.99 -25.64
C THR A 844 -32.82 35.57 -25.15
N THR A 845 -31.54 35.28 -24.89
CA THR A 845 -31.12 33.98 -24.35
C THR A 845 -30.00 34.16 -23.30
N PRO A 846 -30.13 33.61 -22.08
CA PRO A 846 -31.37 33.03 -21.53
C PRO A 846 -32.42 34.12 -21.25
N VAL A 847 -33.71 33.77 -21.27
CA VAL A 847 -34.75 34.59 -20.65
C VAL A 847 -34.77 34.31 -19.15
N THR A 848 -34.90 35.35 -18.34
CA THR A 848 -34.95 35.23 -16.88
C THR A 848 -36.17 35.92 -16.29
N GLY A 849 -36.62 35.40 -15.16
CA GLY A 849 -37.76 35.90 -14.39
C GLY A 849 -37.63 35.55 -12.92
N SER A 850 -38.53 36.09 -12.09
CA SER A 850 -38.62 35.76 -10.66
C SER A 850 -40.00 35.18 -10.38
N ILE A 851 -40.04 34.02 -9.73
CA ILE A 851 -41.26 33.34 -9.27
C ILE A 851 -41.23 33.28 -7.75
N THR A 852 -42.24 33.85 -7.10
CA THR A 852 -42.41 33.75 -5.65
C THR A 852 -43.35 32.59 -5.33
N ILE A 853 -42.89 31.65 -4.49
CA ILE A 853 -43.75 30.56 -4.00
C ILE A 853 -44.79 31.14 -3.03
N PRO A 854 -46.10 31.00 -3.27
CA PRO A 854 -47.13 31.54 -2.38
C PRO A 854 -47.02 30.99 -0.97
N ALA A 855 -47.29 31.83 0.04
CA ALA A 855 -47.40 31.38 1.43
C ALA A 855 -48.54 30.35 1.62
N THR A 856 -49.54 30.38 0.74
CA THR A 856 -50.71 29.51 0.72
C THR A 856 -50.47 28.15 0.05
N ALA A 857 -49.31 27.93 -0.60
CA ALA A 857 -49.05 26.67 -1.30
C ALA A 857 -49.12 25.45 -0.36
N THR A 858 -49.50 24.28 -0.83
CA THR A 858 -49.48 23.04 -0.05
C THR A 858 -48.04 22.56 0.12
N VAL A 859 -47.67 22.13 1.34
CA VAL A 859 -46.34 21.54 1.59
C VAL A 859 -46.34 20.14 1.02
N GLY A 860 -45.31 19.78 0.28
CA GLY A 860 -45.21 18.48 -0.37
C GLY A 860 -44.62 18.57 -1.77
N SER A 861 -44.60 17.44 -2.45
CA SER A 861 -44.15 17.35 -3.83
C SER A 861 -45.27 17.76 -4.78
N THR A 862 -44.97 18.62 -5.75
CA THR A 862 -45.91 19.10 -6.77
C THR A 862 -45.25 19.29 -8.14
N ARG A 863 -46.05 19.53 -9.18
CA ARG A 863 -45.62 19.70 -10.56
C ARG A 863 -45.32 21.17 -10.91
N MET A 864 -44.21 21.39 -11.61
CA MET A 864 -43.95 22.60 -12.38
C MET A 864 -43.91 22.25 -13.87
N ARG A 865 -44.63 23.02 -14.70
CA ARG A 865 -44.64 22.90 -16.16
C ARG A 865 -44.05 24.15 -16.80
N VAL A 866 -43.04 23.98 -17.66
CA VAL A 866 -42.38 25.05 -18.41
C VAL A 866 -42.75 24.90 -19.89
N MET A 867 -43.27 25.97 -20.48
CA MET A 867 -43.76 25.99 -21.87
C MET A 867 -43.03 27.08 -22.65
N MET A 868 -42.51 26.72 -23.83
CA MET A 868 -41.94 27.65 -24.81
C MET A 868 -42.73 27.52 -26.11
N LYS A 869 -43.20 28.64 -26.66
CA LYS A 869 -44.03 28.69 -27.87
C LYS A 869 -43.60 29.84 -28.78
N TYR A 870 -43.65 29.59 -30.09
CA TYR A 870 -43.36 30.59 -31.11
C TYR A 870 -44.23 31.85 -30.96
N SER A 871 -43.54 32.98 -30.79
CA SER A 871 -43.99 34.39 -30.82
C SER A 871 -45.14 34.82 -29.89
N SER A 872 -45.89 33.88 -29.30
CA SER A 872 -47.11 34.15 -28.54
C SER A 872 -47.10 33.38 -27.23
N ILE A 873 -47.48 34.04 -26.14
CA ILE A 873 -47.50 33.42 -24.81
C ILE A 873 -48.49 32.25 -24.84
N PRO A 874 -48.11 31.05 -24.34
CA PRO A 874 -49.05 29.97 -24.11
C PRO A 874 -50.25 30.44 -23.29
N THR A 875 -51.45 30.14 -23.76
CA THR A 875 -52.72 30.63 -23.20
C THR A 875 -53.32 29.67 -22.18
N SER A 876 -52.88 28.41 -22.18
CA SER A 876 -53.31 27.38 -21.25
C SER A 876 -52.17 26.40 -20.95
N SER A 877 -52.16 25.85 -19.73
CA SER A 877 -51.27 24.76 -19.30
C SER A 877 -51.50 23.44 -20.04
N CYS A 878 -52.66 23.30 -20.71
CA CYS A 878 -53.08 22.12 -21.46
C CYS A 878 -53.03 22.35 -22.98
N GLU A 879 -52.41 23.45 -23.42
CA GLU A 879 -52.42 23.83 -24.83
C GLU A 879 -51.57 22.88 -25.69
N ALA A 880 -52.05 22.59 -26.90
CA ALA A 880 -51.23 22.04 -27.97
C ALA A 880 -50.94 23.12 -29.01
N PHE A 881 -49.68 23.25 -29.42
CA PHE A 881 -49.25 24.30 -30.35
C PHE A 881 -48.26 23.79 -31.38
N THR A 882 -48.06 24.54 -32.48
CA THR A 882 -47.30 24.01 -33.60
C THR A 882 -45.80 23.97 -33.31
N TYR A 883 -45.22 25.07 -32.85
CA TYR A 883 -43.77 25.22 -32.71
C TYR A 883 -43.34 25.63 -31.30
N GLY A 884 -42.38 24.89 -30.73
CA GLY A 884 -41.82 25.11 -29.39
C GLY A 884 -41.70 23.79 -28.60
N GLN A 885 -41.77 23.82 -27.26
CA GLN A 885 -41.64 22.62 -26.42
C GLN A 885 -42.26 22.81 -25.02
N VAL A 886 -42.67 21.70 -24.38
CA VAL A 886 -43.18 21.65 -23.00
C VAL A 886 -42.34 20.69 -22.15
N GLU A 887 -42.00 21.08 -20.93
CA GLU A 887 -41.25 20.27 -19.98
C GLU A 887 -41.86 20.27 -18.58
N ASP A 888 -41.92 19.11 -17.94
CA ASP A 888 -42.47 18.93 -16.59
C ASP A 888 -41.39 18.55 -15.57
N TYR A 889 -41.38 19.21 -14.40
CA TYR A 889 -40.43 19.01 -13.30
C TYR A 889 -41.15 18.86 -11.95
N THR A 890 -40.44 18.33 -10.94
CA THR A 890 -40.98 18.20 -9.58
C THR A 890 -40.45 19.29 -8.65
N LEU A 891 -41.32 19.97 -7.90
CA LEU A 891 -40.96 20.89 -6.82
C LEU A 891 -41.36 20.30 -5.47
N ASN A 892 -40.46 20.33 -4.49
CA ASN A 892 -40.80 19.98 -3.12
C ASN A 892 -40.98 21.27 -2.32
N ILE A 893 -42.25 21.67 -2.13
CA ILE A 893 -42.59 22.87 -1.37
C ILE A 893 -42.44 22.57 0.12
N VAL A 894 -41.57 23.32 0.78
CA VAL A 894 -41.33 23.22 2.22
C VAL A 894 -41.88 24.46 2.94
N SER A 895 -42.30 24.29 4.19
CA SER A 895 -42.75 25.41 5.02
C SER A 895 -41.61 26.42 5.21
N SER A 896 -41.91 27.72 5.08
CA SER A 896 -41.08 28.74 5.72
C SER A 896 -41.07 28.45 7.22
N GLY A 897 -39.91 28.14 7.77
CA GLY A 897 -39.78 27.92 9.21
C GLY A 897 -40.47 29.06 9.96
N ARG A 898 -41.35 28.73 10.90
CA ARG A 898 -41.91 29.69 11.86
C ARG A 898 -40.80 30.03 12.87
N GLY A 899 -39.81 30.78 12.41
CA GLY A 899 -39.20 31.82 13.22
C GLY A 899 -39.99 33.07 12.91
N GLU A 900 -40.63 33.64 13.93
CA GLU A 900 -41.35 34.89 13.81
C GLU A 900 -40.46 35.98 13.18
N ILE A 901 -41.10 36.80 12.35
CA ILE A 901 -40.65 38.06 11.78
C ILE A 901 -39.34 38.57 12.39
N LEU A 902 -38.22 38.25 11.74
CA LEU A 902 -36.97 38.98 11.94
C LEU A 902 -37.14 40.34 11.28
N ASP A 903 -37.62 41.29 12.08
CA ASP A 903 -37.22 42.67 11.96
C ASP A 903 -35.69 42.69 11.78
N THR A 904 -35.21 43.43 10.78
CA THR A 904 -33.78 43.55 10.41
C THR A 904 -32.93 44.26 11.48
N LYS A 905 -33.32 44.16 12.75
CA LYS A 905 -32.63 44.65 13.95
C LYS A 905 -31.82 43.60 14.70
N ASP A 906 -32.03 42.30 14.46
CA ASP A 906 -31.47 41.24 15.32
C ASP A 906 -30.20 40.54 14.79
N LEU A 907 -29.50 41.12 13.81
CA LEU A 907 -28.17 40.66 13.40
C LEU A 907 -27.05 40.92 14.44
N ILE A 908 -27.40 41.34 15.67
CA ILE A 908 -26.44 41.65 16.74
C ILE A 908 -27.02 41.28 18.12
N THR A 909 -27.29 39.99 18.39
CA THR A 909 -27.82 39.61 19.73
C THR A 909 -26.95 38.66 20.53
N ASP A 910 -25.84 38.17 20.00
CA ASP A 910 -24.91 37.34 20.78
C ASP A 910 -23.55 38.02 20.96
N ILE A 911 -23.54 39.11 21.74
CA ILE A 911 -22.30 39.70 22.27
C ILE A 911 -21.59 38.62 23.10
N LYS A 912 -20.32 38.33 22.79
CA LYS A 912 -19.52 37.35 23.53
C LYS A 912 -18.64 38.05 24.53
N LEU A 913 -18.60 37.52 25.75
CA LEU A 913 -17.81 38.06 26.86
C LEU A 913 -16.68 37.08 27.21
N TYR A 914 -15.43 37.56 27.21
CA TYR A 914 -14.30 36.74 27.62
C TYR A 914 -13.17 37.58 28.25
N PRO A 915 -12.42 37.06 29.22
CA PRO A 915 -12.72 35.84 29.98
C PRO A 915 -13.95 36.05 30.90
N ASN A 916 -14.74 35.00 31.10
CA ASN A 916 -15.81 34.97 32.10
C ASN A 916 -15.67 33.66 32.90
N PRO A 917 -15.15 33.67 34.14
CA PRO A 917 -14.96 34.84 35.01
C PRO A 917 -13.83 35.80 34.60
N ALA A 918 -14.05 37.11 34.75
CA ALA A 918 -13.09 38.17 34.47
C ALA A 918 -12.32 38.59 35.74
N LYS A 919 -11.03 38.93 35.60
CA LYS A 919 -10.20 39.44 36.70
C LYS A 919 -10.03 40.96 36.61
N ASP A 920 -9.33 41.45 35.60
CA ASP A 920 -9.03 42.89 35.49
C ASP A 920 -9.66 43.53 34.24
N VAL A 921 -9.80 42.77 33.16
CA VAL A 921 -10.34 43.23 31.87
C VAL A 921 -11.35 42.20 31.35
N LEU A 922 -12.44 42.69 30.78
CA LEU A 922 -13.48 41.94 30.09
C LEU A 922 -13.51 42.38 28.62
N TYR A 923 -13.30 41.45 27.69
CA TYR A 923 -13.38 41.67 26.25
C TYR A 923 -14.77 41.35 25.73
N ILE A 924 -15.22 42.15 24.77
CA ILE A 924 -16.51 42.03 24.12
C ILE A 924 -16.29 41.93 22.61
N SER A 925 -16.78 40.84 22.02
CA SER A 925 -16.86 40.68 20.57
C SER A 925 -18.31 40.59 20.10
N ASN A 926 -18.53 40.78 18.79
CA ASN A 926 -19.84 40.82 18.14
C ASN A 926 -20.77 41.95 18.62
N THR A 927 -20.21 43.14 18.91
CA THR A 927 -20.99 44.37 19.19
C THR A 927 -20.72 45.44 18.13
N THR A 928 -21.75 46.22 17.81
CA THR A 928 -21.65 47.45 17.00
C THR A 928 -21.75 48.73 17.84
N SER A 929 -22.11 48.60 19.13
CA SER A 929 -22.16 49.71 20.08
C SER A 929 -20.86 49.75 20.89
N GLU A 930 -20.30 50.95 21.01
CA GLU A 930 -19.16 51.23 21.88
C GLU A 930 -19.60 51.64 23.29
N ASP A 931 -20.88 51.99 23.50
CA ASP A 931 -21.37 52.35 24.83
C ASP A 931 -21.73 51.11 25.65
N TYR A 932 -21.28 51.07 26.91
CA TYR A 932 -21.62 50.00 27.85
C TYR A 932 -22.14 50.54 29.19
N LYS A 933 -22.96 49.72 29.87
CA LYS A 933 -23.44 49.90 31.24
C LYS A 933 -23.31 48.59 32.01
N ILE A 934 -22.76 48.61 33.22
CA ILE A 934 -22.65 47.45 34.11
C ILE A 934 -23.59 47.65 35.28
N PHE A 935 -24.42 46.63 35.54
CA PHE A 935 -25.37 46.57 36.64
C PHE A 935 -24.98 45.44 37.60
N ASP A 936 -25.28 45.62 38.88
CA ASP A 936 -25.30 44.49 39.82
C ASP A 936 -26.51 43.58 39.56
N MET A 937 -26.58 42.44 40.26
CA MET A 937 -27.71 41.50 40.13
C MET A 937 -29.04 42.06 40.64
N GLY A 938 -29.04 43.19 41.36
CA GLY A 938 -30.23 43.92 41.80
C GLY A 938 -30.71 44.96 40.78
N GLY A 939 -30.01 45.11 39.64
CA GLY A 939 -30.33 46.08 38.60
C GLY A 939 -29.83 47.50 38.87
N LYS A 940 -28.99 47.71 39.89
CA LYS A 940 -28.37 49.01 40.15
C LYS A 940 -27.19 49.24 39.21
N LEU A 941 -27.13 50.40 38.56
CA LEU A 941 -26.00 50.79 37.72
C LEU A 941 -24.73 50.99 38.57
N ILE A 942 -23.65 50.27 38.22
CA ILE A 942 -22.36 50.26 38.92
C ILE A 942 -21.28 51.00 38.14
N ASN A 943 -21.25 50.84 36.81
CA ASN A 943 -20.26 51.49 35.94
C ASN A 943 -20.86 51.71 34.54
N SER A 944 -20.41 52.73 33.82
CA SER A 944 -20.78 52.97 32.42
C SER A 944 -19.69 53.74 31.71
N GLY A 945 -19.50 53.49 30.42
CA GLY A 945 -18.50 54.20 29.63
C GLY A 945 -18.48 53.73 28.18
N LYS A 946 -17.37 54.01 27.51
CA LYS A 946 -17.11 53.54 26.14
C LYS A 946 -16.10 52.40 26.15
N LEU A 947 -16.26 51.47 25.21
CA LEU A 947 -15.31 50.39 24.97
C LEU A 947 -14.00 50.96 24.45
N GLU A 948 -12.88 50.58 25.07
CA GLU A 948 -11.56 50.86 24.53
C GLU A 948 -11.08 49.63 23.77
N ARG A 949 -11.10 49.70 22.43
CA ARG A 949 -10.73 48.59 21.53
C ARG A 949 -11.48 47.28 21.83
N GLY A 950 -12.79 47.37 22.13
CA GLY A 950 -13.62 46.20 22.43
C GLY A 950 -13.42 45.60 23.82
N SER A 951 -12.86 46.37 24.76
CA SER A 951 -12.62 45.91 26.14
C SER A 951 -13.14 46.87 27.20
N VAL A 952 -13.40 46.34 28.39
CA VAL A 952 -13.83 47.06 29.59
C VAL A 952 -12.94 46.69 30.77
N ASN A 953 -12.42 47.69 31.48
CA ASN A 953 -11.70 47.47 32.72
C ASN A 953 -12.70 47.22 33.87
N VAL A 954 -12.64 46.02 34.45
CA VAL A 954 -13.51 45.57 35.55
C VAL A 954 -12.76 45.38 36.86
N SER A 955 -11.49 45.77 36.93
CA SER A 955 -10.65 45.64 38.13
C SER A 955 -11.21 46.35 39.37
N GLY A 956 -11.94 47.45 39.16
CA GLY A 956 -12.62 48.21 40.23
C GLY A 956 -13.92 47.59 40.76
N LEU A 957 -14.41 46.49 40.17
CA LEU A 957 -15.60 45.79 40.67
C LEU A 957 -15.22 44.81 41.79
N ILE A 958 -16.06 44.73 42.82
CA ILE A 958 -15.93 43.69 43.87
C ILE A 958 -16.24 42.31 43.27
N LYS A 959 -15.78 41.23 43.92
CA LYS A 959 -16.06 39.86 43.44
C LYS A 959 -17.57 39.58 43.48
N GLY A 960 -18.14 39.08 42.39
CA GLY A 960 -19.57 38.86 42.27
C GLY A 960 -20.06 38.69 40.84
N ALA A 961 -21.36 38.45 40.67
CA ALA A 961 -22.01 38.41 39.37
C ALA A 961 -22.53 39.80 38.97
N TYR A 962 -22.36 40.15 37.71
CA TYR A 962 -22.76 41.42 37.13
C TYR A 962 -23.43 41.20 35.78
N THR A 963 -24.24 42.16 35.35
CA THR A 963 -24.80 42.21 33.98
C THR A 963 -24.21 43.40 33.25
N ILE A 964 -23.59 43.19 32.10
CA ILE A 964 -23.14 44.26 31.21
C ILE A 964 -24.12 44.40 30.04
N GLN A 965 -24.55 45.62 29.76
CA GLN A 965 -25.42 46.00 28.65
C GLN A 965 -24.62 46.82 27.64
N ILE A 966 -24.71 46.48 26.36
CA ILE A 966 -24.00 47.11 25.24
C ILE A 966 -24.99 47.24 24.09
N GLY A 967 -25.37 48.48 23.75
CA GLY A 967 -26.57 48.73 22.94
C GLY A 967 -27.83 48.14 23.60
N ASP A 968 -28.57 47.33 22.85
CA ASP A 968 -29.78 46.64 23.32
C ASP A 968 -29.50 45.25 23.91
N ALA A 969 -28.25 44.76 23.85
CA ALA A 969 -27.86 43.43 24.32
C ALA A 969 -27.34 43.46 25.77
N ALA A 970 -27.76 42.51 26.59
CA ALA A 970 -27.31 42.35 27.98
C ALA A 970 -26.76 40.94 28.23
N LYS A 971 -25.58 40.82 28.86
CA LYS A 971 -24.95 39.54 29.20
C LYS A 971 -24.41 39.55 30.63
N ARG A 972 -24.45 38.37 31.26
CA ARG A 972 -23.91 38.18 32.63
C ARG A 972 -22.44 37.77 32.58
N PHE A 973 -21.66 38.32 33.50
CA PHE A 973 -20.29 37.87 33.76
C PHE A 973 -20.00 37.80 35.26
N ILE A 974 -19.01 37.00 35.63
CA ILE A 974 -18.53 36.83 37.00
C ILE A 974 -17.22 37.60 37.13
N LYS A 975 -17.12 38.50 38.11
CA LYS A 975 -15.87 39.12 38.54
C LYS A 975 -15.24 38.23 39.61
N ASN A 976 -14.02 37.76 39.35
CA ASN A 976 -13.26 36.90 40.26
C ASN A 976 -12.18 37.65 41.05
#